data_AF-A0ABC9YTR8-F1
#
_entry.id   AF-A0ABC9YTR8-F1
#
_cell.length_a   1.000
_cell.length_b   1.000
_cell.length_c   1.000
_cell.angle_alpha   90.00
_cell.angle_beta   90.00
_cell.angle_gamma   90.00
#
_symmetry.space_group_name_H-M   'P 1'
#
loop_
_entity.id
_entity.type
_entity.pdbx_description
1 polymer ?
#
loop_
_entity_poly.entity_id
_entity_poly.type
_entity_poly.pdbx_seq_one_letter_code
_entity_poly.pdbx_strand_id
1 'polypeptide(L)'
;MKAPDRSSDETIRGASNRNYRVESATLNDLGGQSLLYRCHQPDGRVRVYKKYNTPVTDKADIAALRDIVKRGKRIQAAAEHNGTVATAAESSVNWPIDIVYEGKAVVGVVLPMIPPEFIGEHGKPLSLDFLYVPEAGPPETKDRIGVLIRACEIMILLESEGLVHGDISMRNIVWNRSSPHAYLIDCDGIRPAAGVFSHGVGTPGWLDPRWVDQCIAAHDRYSDRFGIAVMIYRGLLLNRGAPGLVNGQWQQPSGVPDDLAPELKTLFERAFHDPFETDGRPTASEWRDALKSAFMTADGTAYRKAALAVVDRHASQFLLPVKKAASPAAKKAGASSAKKIVSPRAKKAAPSPAKKTPPAKKATPSVQKQPTPAAASAIGPQATTLQKPGIAVSASSSAGVPASTSSPLRVSPPPPPAQAPAISMPTPNIRSKAKGSAWKTWTFIASLAMLMTAIIAVNESFSSNSHSGAAVTSTPSSSLTTEHPYATTKTTVVATTITTAPVASVGDCVAVGRDGALVEPGTCRGGPPYRVVSVVSPTYSCDDSRMGRVTTGGRLYCLVPNIIPYQCYSTPTPSEWLTLKECGSPGSVQVIDVVPMSNRNDLCTKTFSWDSSYSYNIPSQTVCVKVMPLSGATTTMTAPVTATKNAPSPTFPSAGGLTEGMSCDPARDGRSKDKYGLWMKCTSISGFSPIWISTPTVLGNAKPGDACRIDQIGIAVGPNDEDLYCFGGTWGIAPR
;
A
#
# COMPACT_ATOMS: atom_id res chain seq x y z
N MET A 1 -20.36 -32.61 32.63
CA MET A 1 -19.55 -31.74 31.75
C MET A 1 -18.11 -32.20 31.82
N LYS A 2 -17.47 -32.59 30.70
CA LYS A 2 -16.00 -32.75 30.69
C LYS A 2 -15.38 -31.36 30.83
N ALA A 3 -14.30 -31.24 31.60
CA ALA A 3 -13.49 -30.03 31.58
C ALA A 3 -12.97 -29.80 30.14
N PRO A 4 -12.84 -28.55 29.66
CA PRO A 4 -12.21 -28.29 28.38
C PRO A 4 -10.79 -28.84 28.44
N ASP A 5 -10.44 -29.61 27.41
CA ASP A 5 -9.09 -30.13 27.25
C ASP A 5 -8.11 -28.95 27.17
N ARG A 6 -7.00 -29.02 27.92
CA ARG A 6 -5.97 -27.96 27.86
C ARG A 6 -5.22 -28.13 26.55
N SER A 7 -5.71 -27.50 25.48
CA SER A 7 -4.95 -27.41 24.22
C SER A 7 -3.56 -26.90 24.57
N SER A 8 -2.53 -27.69 24.26
CA SER A 8 -1.17 -27.37 24.68
C SER A 8 -0.69 -26.12 23.94
N ASP A 9 -0.63 -24.98 24.64
CA ASP A 9 -0.08 -23.74 24.10
C ASP A 9 1.33 -24.02 23.53
N GLU A 10 1.51 -23.81 22.24
CA GLU A 10 2.81 -24.03 21.58
C GLU A 10 3.81 -22.98 22.11
N THR A 11 5.08 -23.37 22.31
CA THR A 11 6.13 -22.40 22.66
C THR A 11 7.11 -22.27 21.51
N ILE A 12 7.10 -21.11 20.86
CA ILE A 12 8.05 -20.77 19.81
C ILE A 12 9.21 -19.93 20.37
N ARG A 13 10.38 -20.00 19.73
CA ARG A 13 11.57 -19.22 20.10
C ARG A 13 11.92 -18.23 19.00
N GLY A 14 11.94 -16.95 19.34
CA GLY A 14 12.40 -15.88 18.45
C GLY A 14 13.92 -15.82 18.35
N ALA A 15 14.42 -15.23 17.28
CA ALA A 15 15.82 -14.95 17.01
C ALA A 15 16.51 -14.12 18.11
N SER A 16 15.75 -13.34 18.87
CA SER A 16 16.26 -12.65 20.07
C SER A 16 16.41 -13.54 21.32
N ASN A 17 16.30 -14.86 21.17
CA ASN A 17 16.29 -15.87 22.25
C ASN A 17 15.15 -15.73 23.26
N ARG A 18 14.11 -14.96 22.94
CA ARG A 18 12.87 -14.93 23.73
C ARG A 18 11.97 -16.10 23.34
N ASN A 19 11.39 -16.75 24.35
CA ASN A 19 10.32 -17.73 24.18
C ASN A 19 8.97 -17.01 24.18
N TYR A 20 8.06 -17.45 23.33
CA TYR A 20 6.70 -16.92 23.20
C TYR A 20 5.71 -18.07 23.34
N ARG A 21 4.79 -17.97 24.30
CA ARG A 21 3.69 -18.94 24.45
C ARG A 21 2.56 -18.53 23.52
N VAL A 22 2.22 -19.36 22.55
CA VAL A 22 1.26 -19.10 21.46
C VAL A 22 -0.09 -19.71 21.81
N GLU A 23 -1.16 -18.93 21.72
CA GLU A 23 -2.53 -19.42 21.87
C GLU A 23 -2.92 -20.24 20.63
N SER A 24 -3.68 -21.32 20.84
CA SER A 24 -4.12 -22.23 19.76
C SER A 24 -5.13 -21.60 18.78
N ALA A 25 -5.84 -20.55 19.19
CA ALA A 25 -6.81 -19.84 18.36
C ALA A 25 -6.14 -18.80 17.45
N THR A 26 -6.54 -18.78 16.18
CA THR A 26 -6.13 -17.72 15.24
C THR A 26 -6.90 -16.43 15.48
N LEU A 27 -6.27 -15.30 15.18
CA LEU A 27 -6.86 -13.96 15.18
C LEU A 27 -7.50 -13.60 13.84
N ASN A 28 -7.23 -14.38 12.79
CA ASN A 28 -7.80 -14.22 11.45
C ASN A 28 -8.43 -15.52 10.94
N ASP A 29 -9.36 -15.36 10.01
CA ASP A 29 -10.00 -16.46 9.27
C ASP A 29 -9.02 -17.11 8.27
N LEU A 30 -9.27 -18.37 7.94
CA LEU A 30 -8.46 -19.15 6.98
C LEU A 30 -8.58 -18.56 5.56
N GLY A 31 -7.54 -17.90 5.06
CA GLY A 31 -7.52 -17.37 3.68
C GLY A 31 -6.43 -16.37 3.31
N GLY A 32 -5.65 -15.85 4.27
CA GLY A 32 -4.50 -14.96 3.99
C GLY A 32 -3.18 -15.72 3.74
N GLN A 33 -2.11 -14.98 3.40
CA GLN A 33 -0.75 -15.54 3.24
C GLN A 33 -0.08 -15.99 4.56
N SER A 34 -0.74 -15.74 5.68
CA SER A 34 -0.26 -16.06 7.02
C SER A 34 -1.41 -16.32 7.99
N LEU A 35 -1.15 -17.15 8.99
CA LEU A 35 -2.00 -17.30 10.17
C LEU A 35 -1.46 -16.38 11.29
N LEU A 36 -2.37 -15.62 11.90
CA LEU A 36 -2.08 -14.73 13.02
C LEU A 36 -2.50 -15.41 14.32
N TYR A 37 -1.60 -15.49 15.29
CA TYR A 37 -1.89 -16.04 16.61
C TYR A 37 -1.59 -14.99 17.68
N ARG A 38 -2.36 -14.98 18.76
CA ARG A 38 -1.95 -14.25 19.97
C ARG A 38 -0.80 -15.03 20.62
N CYS A 39 0.23 -14.33 21.07
CA CYS A 39 1.29 -14.94 21.87
C CYS A 39 1.75 -14.05 23.04
N HIS A 40 2.39 -14.66 24.03
CA HIS A 40 2.75 -14.03 25.30
C HIS A 40 4.27 -14.10 25.50
N GLN A 41 4.87 -12.96 25.84
CA GLN A 41 6.26 -12.89 26.33
C GLN A 41 6.36 -13.43 27.77
N PRO A 42 7.56 -13.78 28.26
CA PRO A 42 7.75 -14.30 29.62
C PRO A 42 7.37 -13.31 30.73
N ASP A 43 7.33 -12.00 30.42
CA ASP A 43 6.86 -10.92 31.30
C ASP A 43 5.34 -10.68 31.22
N GLY A 44 4.61 -11.52 30.48
CA GLY A 44 3.17 -11.41 30.28
C GLY A 44 2.74 -10.42 29.20
N ARG A 45 3.65 -9.73 28.50
CA ARG A 45 3.26 -8.83 27.40
C ARG A 45 2.71 -9.61 26.21
N VAL A 46 1.50 -9.23 25.81
CA VAL A 46 0.78 -9.80 24.66
C VAL A 46 1.34 -9.25 23.34
N ARG A 47 1.51 -10.15 22.37
CA ARG A 47 2.04 -9.93 21.02
C ARG A 47 1.21 -10.69 20.00
N VAL A 48 1.51 -10.48 18.73
CA VAL A 48 0.99 -11.28 17.61
C VAL A 48 2.14 -12.09 17.01
N TYR A 49 1.94 -13.38 16.80
CA TYR A 49 2.82 -14.20 15.96
C TYR A 49 2.16 -14.34 14.59
N LYS A 50 2.80 -13.81 13.54
CA LYS A 50 2.42 -13.98 12.15
C LYS A 50 3.22 -15.17 11.58
N LYS A 51 2.57 -16.32 11.44
CA LYS A 51 3.14 -17.55 10.86
C LYS A 51 2.87 -17.55 9.36
N TYR A 52 3.91 -17.60 8.54
CA TYR A 52 3.79 -17.60 7.08
C TYR A 52 3.32 -18.97 6.58
N ASN A 53 2.45 -18.97 5.56
CA ASN A 53 2.05 -20.21 4.88
C ASN A 53 3.20 -20.81 4.07
N THR A 54 4.10 -19.95 3.56
CA THR A 54 5.31 -20.32 2.83
C THR A 54 6.51 -19.71 3.54
N PRO A 55 7.43 -20.52 4.10
CA PRO A 55 8.62 -20.00 4.76
C PRO A 55 9.52 -19.21 3.81
N VAL A 56 10.02 -18.06 4.27
CA VAL A 56 11.00 -17.28 3.50
C VAL A 56 12.35 -17.99 3.58
N THR A 57 12.94 -18.27 2.42
CA THR A 57 14.21 -19.01 2.28
C THR A 57 15.29 -18.23 1.54
N ASP A 58 14.93 -17.15 0.83
CA ASP A 58 15.90 -16.30 0.16
C ASP A 58 16.77 -15.53 1.17
N LYS A 59 18.07 -15.41 0.86
CA LYS A 59 19.04 -14.80 1.77
C LYS A 59 18.95 -13.28 1.83
N ALA A 60 18.58 -12.62 0.72
CA ALA A 60 18.43 -11.18 0.67
C ALA A 60 17.14 -10.75 1.39
N ASP A 61 16.02 -11.46 1.17
CA ASP A 61 14.77 -11.20 1.88
C ASP A 61 14.93 -11.40 3.40
N ILE A 62 15.57 -12.49 3.83
CA ILE A 62 15.87 -12.74 5.26
C ILE A 62 16.83 -11.66 5.82
N ALA A 63 17.77 -11.13 5.03
CA ALA A 63 18.66 -10.06 5.47
C ALA A 63 17.91 -8.73 5.64
N ALA A 64 17.08 -8.35 4.66
CA ALA A 64 16.22 -7.17 4.74
C ALA A 64 15.30 -7.22 5.96
N LEU A 65 14.62 -8.36 6.18
CA LEU A 65 13.74 -8.57 7.33
C LEU A 65 14.48 -8.44 8.67
N ARG A 66 15.74 -8.87 8.78
CA ARG A 66 16.56 -8.68 9.99
C ARG A 66 16.81 -7.21 10.29
N ASP A 67 17.08 -6.39 9.28
CA ASP A 67 17.32 -4.96 9.48
C ASP A 67 16.04 -4.21 9.86
N ILE A 68 14.90 -4.57 9.25
CA ILE A 68 13.58 -4.07 9.66
C ILE A 68 13.26 -4.48 11.11
N VAL A 69 13.47 -5.74 11.50
CA VAL A 69 13.24 -6.20 12.87
C VAL A 69 14.17 -5.52 13.88
N LYS A 70 15.43 -5.27 13.51
CA LYS A 70 16.40 -4.53 14.33
C LYS A 70 16.02 -3.06 14.50
N ARG A 71 15.37 -2.45 13.51
CA ARG A 71 14.77 -1.10 13.61
C ARG A 71 13.54 -1.14 14.53
N GLY A 72 12.57 -1.99 14.21
CA GLY A 72 11.33 -2.17 14.95
C GLY A 72 11.51 -2.43 16.42
N LYS A 73 12.41 -3.35 16.79
CA LYS A 73 12.72 -3.68 18.19
C LYS A 73 13.23 -2.46 18.98
N ARG A 74 13.95 -1.52 18.36
CA ARG A 74 14.41 -0.29 19.03
C ARG A 74 13.27 0.71 19.21
N ILE A 75 12.54 1.01 18.13
CA ILE A 75 11.44 1.97 18.11
C ILE A 75 10.34 1.52 19.10
N GLN A 76 9.88 0.28 18.99
CA GLN A 76 8.84 -0.27 19.86
C GLN A 76 9.26 -0.28 21.33
N ALA A 77 10.51 -0.63 21.65
CA ALA A 77 10.98 -0.64 23.04
C ALA A 77 11.02 0.77 23.66
N ALA A 78 11.45 1.77 22.89
CA ALA A 78 11.43 3.17 23.33
C ALA A 78 9.99 3.69 23.49
N ALA A 79 9.12 3.40 22.52
CA ALA A 79 7.71 3.81 22.55
C ALA A 79 6.94 3.16 23.71
N GLU A 80 7.16 1.87 24.00
CA GLU A 80 6.57 1.19 25.16
C GLU A 80 7.09 1.74 26.49
N HIS A 81 8.40 1.97 26.61
CA HIS A 81 8.99 2.55 27.82
C HIS A 81 8.44 3.94 28.15
N ASN A 82 8.23 4.75 27.11
CA ASN A 82 7.80 6.15 27.24
C ASN A 82 6.28 6.33 27.21
N GLY A 83 5.48 5.27 27.01
CA GLY A 83 4.03 5.37 26.84
C GLY A 83 3.61 6.13 25.56
N THR A 84 4.41 6.07 24.51
CA THR A 84 4.29 6.86 23.26
C THR A 84 4.06 5.99 22.01
N VAL A 85 3.59 4.76 22.19
CA VAL A 85 3.13 3.88 21.09
C VAL A 85 2.06 4.63 20.27
N ALA A 86 2.16 4.54 18.95
CA ALA A 86 1.32 5.25 17.98
C ALA A 86 1.28 6.79 18.09
N THR A 87 2.07 7.46 18.91
CA THR A 87 2.04 8.95 18.99
C THR A 87 2.85 9.65 17.91
N ALA A 88 4.03 9.13 17.56
CA ALA A 88 4.92 9.67 16.51
C ALA A 88 4.83 8.83 15.24
N ALA A 89 5.23 9.36 14.08
CA ALA A 89 5.15 8.62 12.81
C ALA A 89 5.89 7.27 12.90
N GLU A 90 7.05 7.25 13.56
CA GLU A 90 7.86 6.03 13.80
C GLU A 90 7.16 4.99 14.68
N SER A 91 6.47 5.43 15.74
CA SER A 91 5.73 4.54 16.64
C SER A 91 4.32 4.23 16.15
N SER A 92 3.89 4.87 15.05
CA SER A 92 2.66 4.58 14.28
C SER A 92 2.84 3.49 13.20
N VAL A 93 3.98 2.80 13.15
CA VAL A 93 4.23 1.66 12.26
C VAL A 93 4.31 0.37 13.09
N ASN A 94 3.61 -0.69 12.68
CA ASN A 94 3.59 -1.99 13.35
C ASN A 94 4.83 -2.82 13.02
N TRP A 95 6.01 -2.30 13.33
CA TRP A 95 7.26 -2.97 13.00
C TRP A 95 7.34 -4.38 13.62
N PRO A 96 7.84 -5.40 12.89
CA PRO A 96 8.17 -6.68 13.50
C PRO A 96 9.32 -6.50 14.52
N ILE A 97 9.27 -7.24 15.62
CA ILE A 97 10.18 -7.11 16.78
C ILE A 97 10.94 -8.40 17.11
N ASP A 98 10.65 -9.49 16.40
CA ASP A 98 11.42 -10.73 16.40
C ASP A 98 11.15 -11.56 15.14
N ILE A 99 12.05 -12.50 14.83
CA ILE A 99 11.93 -13.44 13.70
C ILE A 99 11.87 -14.86 14.25
N VAL A 100 11.03 -15.71 13.68
CA VAL A 100 10.91 -17.13 14.04
C VAL A 100 11.49 -17.99 12.94
N TYR A 101 12.43 -18.86 13.29
CA TYR A 101 13.16 -19.71 12.34
C TYR A 101 12.79 -21.18 12.51
N GLU A 102 12.77 -21.90 11.40
CA GLU A 102 12.83 -23.37 11.36
C GLU A 102 14.04 -23.78 10.49
N GLY A 103 15.07 -24.31 11.14
CA GLY A 103 16.37 -24.55 10.50
C GLY A 103 16.98 -23.24 9.97
N LYS A 104 16.99 -23.08 8.64
CA LYS A 104 17.50 -21.89 7.94
C LYS A 104 16.39 -20.99 7.36
N ALA A 105 15.14 -21.46 7.34
CA ALA A 105 14.01 -20.71 6.81
C ALA A 105 13.39 -19.83 7.90
N VAL A 106 12.82 -18.69 7.51
CA VAL A 106 11.98 -17.88 8.38
C VAL A 106 10.53 -18.34 8.21
N VAL A 107 9.93 -18.85 9.28
CA VAL A 107 8.54 -19.34 9.30
C VAL A 107 7.54 -18.29 9.78
N GLY A 108 8.02 -17.15 10.27
CA GLY A 108 7.17 -16.05 10.70
C GLY A 108 7.90 -14.97 11.48
N VAL A 109 7.12 -13.99 11.97
CA VAL A 109 7.59 -12.85 12.75
C VAL A 109 6.72 -12.63 13.98
N VAL A 110 7.30 -11.98 15.00
CA VAL A 110 6.53 -11.47 16.15
C VAL A 110 6.33 -9.97 15.99
N LEU A 111 5.08 -9.54 16.09
CA LEU A 111 4.60 -8.17 15.95
C LEU A 111 4.06 -7.64 17.30
N PRO A 112 4.09 -6.32 17.55
CA PRO A 112 3.29 -5.68 18.58
C PRO A 112 1.79 -5.88 18.32
N MET A 113 0.98 -5.96 19.37
CA MET A 113 -0.48 -5.87 19.22
C MET A 113 -0.85 -4.49 18.67
N ILE A 114 -1.83 -4.43 17.76
CA ILE A 114 -2.42 -3.16 17.31
C ILE A 114 -3.00 -2.44 18.55
N PRO A 115 -2.72 -1.14 18.78
CA PRO A 115 -3.21 -0.46 19.97
C PRO A 115 -4.76 -0.43 20.01
N PRO A 116 -5.39 -0.61 21.18
CA PRO A 116 -6.85 -0.81 21.29
C PRO A 116 -7.70 0.31 20.67
N GLU A 117 -7.18 1.53 20.60
CA GLU A 117 -7.85 2.70 20.03
C GLU A 117 -7.98 2.68 18.49
N PHE A 118 -7.29 1.75 17.81
CA PHE A 118 -7.48 1.44 16.38
C PHE A 118 -8.35 0.19 16.16
N ILE A 119 -8.87 -0.40 17.23
CA ILE A 119 -9.78 -1.55 17.19
C ILE A 119 -11.21 -1.04 17.34
N GLY A 120 -12.06 -1.44 16.40
CA GLY A 120 -13.46 -1.06 16.35
C GLY A 120 -14.37 -1.96 17.17
N GLU A 121 -15.66 -1.71 17.03
CA GLU A 121 -16.70 -2.56 17.58
C GLU A 121 -16.52 -4.02 17.09
N HIS A 122 -16.82 -4.98 17.96
CA HIS A 122 -16.57 -6.42 17.76
C HIS A 122 -15.10 -6.84 17.63
N GLY A 123 -14.13 -5.98 17.98
CA GLY A 123 -12.72 -6.38 18.11
C GLY A 123 -11.94 -6.47 16.79
N LYS A 124 -12.52 -6.00 15.68
CA LYS A 124 -11.84 -5.93 14.38
C LYS A 124 -11.09 -4.60 14.24
N PRO A 125 -9.91 -4.56 13.59
CA PRO A 125 -9.25 -3.29 13.30
C PRO A 125 -10.12 -2.37 12.45
N LEU A 126 -10.13 -1.07 12.76
CA LEU A 126 -10.77 -0.04 11.93
C LEU A 126 -9.89 0.24 10.71
N SER A 127 -9.97 -0.61 9.70
CA SER A 127 -9.26 -0.44 8.43
C SER A 127 -9.76 0.77 7.64
N LEU A 128 -8.95 1.23 6.68
CA LEU A 128 -9.18 2.44 5.90
C LEU A 128 -10.47 2.39 5.06
N ASP A 129 -10.99 1.20 4.73
CA ASP A 129 -12.31 1.06 4.10
C ASP A 129 -13.45 1.64 4.96
N PHE A 130 -13.39 1.52 6.29
CA PHE A 130 -14.32 2.21 7.20
C PHE A 130 -14.19 3.75 7.16
N LEU A 131 -13.14 4.30 6.55
CA LEU A 131 -12.97 5.74 6.37
C LEU A 131 -13.73 6.30 5.15
N TYR A 132 -14.02 5.47 4.13
CA TYR A 132 -14.56 5.95 2.85
C TYR A 132 -15.74 5.15 2.27
N VAL A 133 -16.00 3.92 2.72
CA VAL A 133 -17.12 3.11 2.23
C VAL A 133 -18.43 3.67 2.83
N PRO A 134 -19.38 4.19 2.02
CA PRO A 134 -20.59 4.86 2.54
C PRO A 134 -21.41 4.02 3.52
N GLU A 135 -21.53 2.72 3.27
CA GLU A 135 -22.30 1.76 4.07
C GLU A 135 -21.64 1.41 5.41
N ALA A 136 -20.34 1.71 5.56
CA ALA A 136 -19.64 1.59 6.83
C ALA A 136 -19.94 2.76 7.79
N GLY A 137 -20.67 3.79 7.33
CA GLY A 137 -20.92 5.03 8.08
C GLY A 137 -19.62 5.80 8.32
N PRO A 138 -18.96 6.30 7.25
CA PRO A 138 -17.65 6.93 7.37
C PRO A 138 -17.74 8.22 8.22
N PRO A 139 -16.66 8.59 8.93
CA PRO A 139 -16.69 9.71 9.87
C PRO A 139 -16.76 11.06 9.15
N GLU A 140 -16.94 12.13 9.92
CA GLU A 140 -17.00 13.49 9.37
C GLU A 140 -15.74 13.82 8.55
N THR A 141 -15.91 14.64 7.52
CA THR A 141 -14.84 15.03 6.58
C THR A 141 -13.57 15.55 7.26
N LYS A 142 -13.71 16.30 8.36
CA LYS A 142 -12.57 16.78 9.17
C LYS A 142 -11.71 15.62 9.72
N ASP A 143 -12.35 14.52 10.13
CA ASP A 143 -11.69 13.38 10.76
C ASP A 143 -11.03 12.51 9.68
N ARG A 144 -11.70 12.36 8.53
CA ARG A 144 -11.12 11.73 7.33
C ARG A 144 -9.85 12.46 6.87
N ILE A 145 -9.88 13.79 6.80
CA ILE A 145 -8.71 14.60 6.44
C ILE A 145 -7.59 14.45 7.48
N GLY A 146 -7.90 14.47 8.78
CA GLY A 146 -6.90 14.26 9.84
C GLY A 146 -6.22 12.88 9.75
N VAL A 147 -6.99 11.81 9.52
CA VAL A 147 -6.45 10.46 9.29
C VAL A 147 -5.57 10.42 8.04
N LEU A 148 -5.98 11.04 6.93
CA LEU A 148 -5.19 11.10 5.69
C LEU A 148 -3.88 11.89 5.85
N ILE A 149 -3.92 13.04 6.54
CA ILE A 149 -2.73 13.81 6.90
C ILE A 149 -1.77 12.93 7.71
N ARG A 150 -2.30 12.19 8.69
CA ARG A 150 -1.47 11.31 9.54
C ARG A 150 -0.90 10.12 8.77
N ALA A 151 -1.66 9.52 7.86
CA ALA A 151 -1.17 8.48 6.99
C ALA A 151 -0.03 8.98 6.09
N CYS A 152 -0.15 10.20 5.54
CA CYS A 152 0.95 10.83 4.80
C CYS A 152 2.19 11.05 5.69
N GLU A 153 2.04 11.50 6.94
CA GLU A 153 3.19 11.66 7.86
C GLU A 153 3.94 10.34 8.13
N ILE A 154 3.24 9.21 8.18
CA ILE A 154 3.85 7.88 8.29
C ILE A 154 4.60 7.52 6.99
N MET A 155 4.02 7.79 5.83
CA MET A 155 4.67 7.50 4.54
C MET A 155 5.86 8.41 4.26
N ILE A 156 5.85 9.66 4.74
CA ILE A 156 7.02 10.56 4.69
C ILE A 156 8.19 9.99 5.46
N LEU A 157 7.95 9.36 6.62
CA LEU A 157 9.00 8.67 7.36
C LEU A 157 9.60 7.56 6.49
N LEU A 158 8.78 6.66 5.94
CA LEU A 158 9.26 5.56 5.10
C LEU A 158 10.02 6.06 3.87
N GLU A 159 9.49 7.02 3.12
CA GLU A 159 10.19 7.64 1.98
C GLU A 159 11.54 8.26 2.41
N SER A 160 11.57 9.00 3.53
CA SER A 160 12.80 9.65 4.03
C SER A 160 13.87 8.66 4.52
N GLU A 161 13.45 7.48 5.00
CA GLU A 161 14.35 6.40 5.41
C GLU A 161 14.73 5.46 4.24
N GLY A 162 14.29 5.76 3.01
CA GLY A 162 14.55 4.95 1.82
C GLY A 162 13.87 3.59 1.87
N LEU A 163 12.68 3.51 2.47
CA LEU A 163 11.88 2.30 2.61
C LEU A 163 10.66 2.30 1.67
N VAL A 164 10.23 1.11 1.29
CA VAL A 164 9.03 0.81 0.51
C VAL A 164 8.14 -0.12 1.32
N HIS A 165 6.86 0.19 1.44
CA HIS A 165 5.84 -0.68 2.02
C HIS A 165 5.40 -1.77 1.04
N GLY A 166 5.15 -1.40 -0.22
CA GLY A 166 4.91 -2.34 -1.31
C GLY A 166 3.45 -2.80 -1.47
N ASP A 167 2.64 -2.80 -0.41
CA ASP A 167 1.18 -3.03 -0.48
C ASP A 167 0.42 -1.97 0.33
N ILE A 168 0.46 -0.71 -0.11
CA ILE A 168 -0.40 0.34 0.47
C ILE A 168 -1.84 0.07 0.02
N SER A 169 -2.67 -0.38 0.96
CA SER A 169 -4.03 -0.84 0.68
C SER A 169 -5.03 -0.45 1.77
N MET A 170 -6.33 -0.67 1.53
CA MET A 170 -7.37 -0.39 2.52
C MET A 170 -7.22 -1.22 3.80
N ARG A 171 -6.59 -2.40 3.73
CA ARG A 171 -6.46 -3.31 4.87
C ARG A 171 -5.22 -3.02 5.73
N ASN A 172 -4.19 -2.40 5.16
CA ASN A 172 -2.89 -2.24 5.80
C ASN A 172 -2.74 -0.91 6.54
N ILE A 173 -3.72 -0.02 6.47
CA ILE A 173 -3.81 1.20 7.29
C ILE A 173 -5.06 1.10 8.16
N VAL A 174 -4.89 1.25 9.48
CA VAL A 174 -5.98 1.31 10.46
C VAL A 174 -6.03 2.68 11.12
N TRP A 175 -7.20 3.12 11.56
CA TRP A 175 -7.43 4.48 12.06
C TRP A 175 -8.21 4.52 13.38
N ASN A 176 -8.06 5.61 14.12
CA ASN A 176 -8.72 5.81 15.41
C ASN A 176 -9.97 6.67 15.25
N ARG A 177 -11.13 6.17 15.71
CA ARG A 177 -12.42 6.87 15.61
C ARG A 177 -12.58 8.04 16.61
N SER A 178 -11.84 8.00 17.73
CA SER A 178 -11.91 9.01 18.79
C SER A 178 -10.94 10.18 18.58
N SER A 179 -9.90 9.99 17.77
CA SER A 179 -8.88 10.99 17.47
C SER A 179 -8.37 10.76 16.04
N PRO A 180 -8.43 11.73 15.12
CA PRO A 180 -8.04 11.55 13.71
C PRO A 180 -6.57 11.13 13.54
N HIS A 181 -6.34 9.83 13.50
CA HIS A 181 -5.01 9.24 13.57
C HIS A 181 -4.94 7.93 12.78
N ALA A 182 -3.75 7.61 12.28
CA ALA A 182 -3.48 6.40 11.50
C ALA A 182 -2.37 5.56 12.13
N TYR A 183 -2.42 4.25 11.88
CA TYR A 183 -1.43 3.25 12.27
C TYR A 183 -1.24 2.28 11.10
N LEU A 184 0.00 2.08 10.67
CA LEU A 184 0.35 1.21 9.54
C LEU A 184 0.59 -0.21 10.07
N ILE A 185 -0.01 -1.21 9.41
CA ILE A 185 0.13 -2.64 9.73
C ILE A 185 0.65 -3.41 8.52
N ASP A 186 0.89 -4.72 8.70
CA ASP A 186 1.49 -5.61 7.68
C ASP A 186 2.93 -5.23 7.26
N CYS A 187 3.67 -4.63 8.20
CA CYS A 187 4.95 -3.97 7.99
C CYS A 187 6.17 -4.91 7.90
N ASP A 188 5.98 -6.22 7.89
CA ASP A 188 7.06 -7.21 7.73
C ASP A 188 7.49 -7.43 6.28
N GLY A 189 6.69 -6.96 5.30
CA GLY A 189 7.10 -6.86 3.89
C GLY A 189 7.91 -5.60 3.54
N ILE A 190 8.10 -4.67 4.49
CA ILE A 190 8.84 -3.42 4.26
C ILE A 190 10.27 -3.71 3.82
N ARG A 191 10.76 -2.99 2.81
CA ARG A 191 12.07 -3.25 2.18
C ARG A 191 12.79 -1.98 1.70
N PRO A 192 14.12 -2.01 1.50
CA PRO A 192 14.86 -0.86 0.98
C PRO A 192 14.45 -0.51 -0.46
N ALA A 193 14.27 0.78 -0.75
CA ALA A 193 13.84 1.29 -2.06
C ALA A 193 14.85 1.05 -3.19
N ALA A 194 16.11 0.75 -2.87
CA ALA A 194 17.18 0.47 -3.84
C ALA A 194 17.35 -1.02 -4.20
N GLY A 195 16.51 -1.91 -3.64
CA GLY A 195 16.57 -3.34 -3.93
C GLY A 195 15.91 -3.72 -5.26
N VAL A 196 16.46 -4.75 -5.92
CA VAL A 196 15.79 -5.44 -7.02
C VAL A 196 15.02 -6.61 -6.43
N PHE A 197 13.71 -6.61 -6.56
CA PHE A 197 12.83 -7.62 -5.97
C PHE A 197 12.18 -8.46 -7.07
N SER A 198 12.31 -9.77 -6.95
CA SER A 198 11.82 -10.74 -7.94
C SER A 198 10.29 -10.93 -7.90
N HIS A 199 9.66 -10.62 -6.76
CA HIS A 199 8.23 -10.83 -6.55
C HIS A 199 7.61 -9.71 -5.69
N GLY A 200 6.32 -9.49 -5.89
CA GLY A 200 5.49 -8.60 -5.10
C GLY A 200 4.10 -9.19 -4.89
N VAL A 201 3.44 -8.77 -3.83
CA VAL A 201 2.03 -9.03 -3.55
C VAL A 201 1.33 -7.67 -3.52
N GLY A 202 0.07 -7.61 -3.91
CA GLY A 202 -0.65 -6.35 -3.96
C GLY A 202 -2.16 -6.58 -3.88
N THR A 203 -2.84 -5.62 -3.26
CA THR A 203 -4.28 -5.67 -3.08
C THR A 203 -5.04 -5.23 -4.35
N PRO A 204 -5.99 -6.02 -4.87
CA PRO A 204 -6.81 -5.63 -6.04
C PRO A 204 -7.47 -4.25 -5.87
N GLY A 205 -7.44 -3.45 -6.94
CA GLY A 205 -7.93 -2.07 -6.91
C GLY A 205 -7.02 -1.07 -6.18
N TRP A 206 -5.83 -1.48 -5.74
CA TRP A 206 -4.74 -0.62 -5.25
C TRP A 206 -3.43 -0.80 -6.05
N LEU A 207 -3.43 -1.74 -6.99
CA LEU A 207 -2.26 -2.14 -7.77
C LEU A 207 -1.75 -1.02 -8.66
N ASP A 208 -0.43 -0.77 -8.61
CA ASP A 208 0.27 0.08 -9.57
C ASP A 208 0.07 -0.44 -11.01
N PRO A 209 -0.39 0.40 -11.95
CA PRO A 209 -0.50 0.03 -13.37
C PRO A 209 0.77 -0.57 -13.97
N ARG A 210 1.96 -0.09 -13.56
CA ARG A 210 3.25 -0.63 -14.01
C ARG A 210 3.47 -2.08 -13.58
N TRP A 211 2.87 -2.52 -12.47
CA TRP A 211 2.95 -3.90 -12.02
C TRP A 211 1.90 -4.77 -12.70
N VAL A 212 0.67 -4.25 -12.87
CA VAL A 212 -0.41 -4.93 -13.61
C VAL A 212 -0.04 -5.19 -15.07
N ASP A 213 0.58 -4.21 -15.74
CA ASP A 213 1.11 -4.30 -17.11
C ASP A 213 2.54 -4.88 -17.17
N GLN A 214 3.00 -5.54 -16.09
CA GLN A 214 4.27 -6.29 -15.98
C GLN A 214 5.56 -5.52 -16.31
N CYS A 215 5.53 -4.19 -16.31
CA CYS A 215 6.69 -3.33 -16.53
C CYS A 215 7.71 -3.43 -15.38
N ILE A 216 7.24 -3.70 -14.15
CA ILE A 216 8.05 -3.96 -12.95
C ILE A 216 7.69 -5.32 -12.33
N ALA A 217 8.69 -6.06 -11.85
CA ALA A 217 8.48 -7.38 -11.22
C ALA A 217 7.80 -7.30 -9.84
N ALA A 218 7.95 -6.16 -9.14
CA ALA A 218 7.40 -5.95 -7.82
C ALA A 218 7.23 -4.46 -7.52
N HIS A 219 6.41 -4.12 -6.52
CA HIS A 219 6.15 -2.73 -6.13
C HIS A 219 7.39 -2.01 -5.58
N ASP A 220 7.62 -0.78 -6.03
CA ASP A 220 8.73 0.09 -5.63
C ASP A 220 8.21 1.37 -4.92
N ARG A 221 9.08 2.34 -4.66
CA ARG A 221 8.71 3.64 -4.04
C ARG A 221 7.64 4.41 -4.81
N TYR A 222 7.57 4.25 -6.14
CA TYR A 222 6.58 4.92 -6.97
C TYR A 222 5.23 4.19 -6.91
N SER A 223 5.22 2.87 -6.70
CA SER A 223 4.01 2.12 -6.36
C SER A 223 3.40 2.60 -5.05
N ASP A 224 4.23 2.86 -4.04
CA ASP A 224 3.75 3.46 -2.78
C ASP A 224 3.13 4.84 -3.02
N ARG A 225 3.75 5.72 -3.82
CA ARG A 225 3.16 7.02 -4.20
C ARG A 225 1.81 6.89 -4.92
N PHE A 226 1.65 5.88 -5.76
CA PHE A 226 0.37 5.58 -6.39
C PHE A 226 -0.66 5.11 -5.35
N GLY A 227 -0.29 4.19 -4.45
CA GLY A 227 -1.14 3.75 -3.34
C GLY A 227 -1.56 4.91 -2.42
N ILE A 228 -0.67 5.88 -2.17
CA ILE A 228 -0.98 7.11 -1.43
C ILE A 228 -2.00 7.96 -2.20
N ALA A 229 -1.81 8.19 -3.50
CA ALA A 229 -2.78 8.93 -4.30
C ALA A 229 -4.16 8.25 -4.31
N VAL A 230 -4.21 6.92 -4.41
CA VAL A 230 -5.44 6.12 -4.31
C VAL A 230 -6.08 6.23 -2.91
N MET A 231 -5.28 6.19 -1.84
CA MET A 231 -5.74 6.43 -0.46
C MET A 231 -6.38 7.80 -0.31
N ILE A 232 -5.71 8.85 -0.81
CA ILE A 232 -6.18 10.24 -0.72
C ILE A 232 -7.46 10.42 -1.54
N TYR A 233 -7.50 9.88 -2.76
CA TYR A 233 -8.68 9.91 -3.63
C TYR A 233 -9.90 9.26 -2.96
N ARG A 234 -9.77 8.00 -2.51
CA ARG A 234 -10.85 7.26 -1.83
C ARG A 234 -11.24 7.93 -0.52
N GLY A 235 -10.26 8.19 0.34
CA GLY A 235 -10.45 8.74 1.68
C GLY A 235 -11.06 10.14 1.69
N LEU A 236 -10.73 10.99 0.71
CA LEU A 236 -11.24 12.35 0.60
C LEU A 236 -12.61 12.38 -0.07
N LEU A 237 -12.79 11.67 -1.20
CA LEU A 237 -13.96 11.81 -2.07
C LEU A 237 -15.08 10.78 -1.82
N LEU A 238 -14.83 9.71 -1.03
CA LEU A 238 -15.71 8.54 -0.87
C LEU A 238 -15.93 7.74 -2.17
N ASN A 239 -15.22 8.08 -3.25
CA ASN A 239 -15.33 7.35 -4.51
C ASN A 239 -14.60 6.00 -4.40
N ARG A 240 -15.37 4.90 -4.42
CA ARG A 240 -14.84 3.52 -4.44
C ARG A 240 -13.99 3.24 -5.68
N GLY A 241 -14.41 3.78 -6.83
CA GLY A 241 -13.77 3.66 -8.13
C GLY A 241 -12.54 4.55 -8.23
N ALA A 242 -11.45 4.11 -7.61
CA ALA A 242 -10.14 4.67 -7.84
C ALA A 242 -9.67 4.38 -9.28
N PRO A 243 -8.81 5.24 -9.85
CA PRO A 243 -8.18 4.99 -11.15
C PRO A 243 -7.48 3.64 -11.20
N GLY A 244 -7.59 2.94 -12.33
CA GLY A 244 -7.12 1.56 -12.46
C GLY A 244 -7.07 1.08 -13.91
N LEU A 245 -6.21 0.10 -14.18
CA LEU A 245 -6.27 -0.65 -15.43
C LEU A 245 -7.43 -1.66 -15.36
N VAL A 246 -8.40 -1.50 -16.25
CA VAL A 246 -9.52 -2.43 -16.45
C VAL A 246 -9.45 -2.93 -17.89
N ASN A 247 -9.24 -4.24 -18.07
CA ASN A 247 -9.04 -4.87 -19.39
C ASN A 247 -7.93 -4.18 -20.23
N GLY A 248 -6.81 -3.82 -19.57
CA GLY A 248 -5.67 -3.10 -20.18
C GLY A 248 -5.90 -1.60 -20.46
N GLN A 249 -7.13 -1.11 -20.32
CA GLN A 249 -7.50 0.30 -20.51
C GLN A 249 -7.42 1.07 -19.19
N TRP A 250 -6.85 2.27 -19.25
CA TRP A 250 -6.75 3.14 -18.08
C TRP A 250 -8.07 3.86 -17.81
N GLN A 251 -8.67 3.58 -16.65
CA GLN A 251 -9.82 4.31 -16.16
C GLN A 251 -9.32 5.53 -15.38
N GLN A 252 -9.53 6.72 -15.94
CA GLN A 252 -9.17 8.00 -15.34
C GLN A 252 -10.01 8.29 -14.06
N PRO A 253 -9.54 9.17 -13.14
CA PRO A 253 -10.31 9.58 -11.97
C PRO A 253 -11.63 10.25 -12.37
N SER A 254 -12.67 9.99 -11.60
CA SER A 254 -14.03 10.47 -11.84
C SER A 254 -14.61 11.17 -10.61
N GLY A 255 -15.41 12.21 -10.83
CA GLY A 255 -16.09 12.93 -9.75
C GLY A 255 -15.21 13.87 -8.90
N VAL A 256 -13.97 14.16 -9.28
CA VAL A 256 -13.16 15.19 -8.58
C VAL A 256 -13.90 16.54 -8.66
N PRO A 257 -14.28 17.17 -7.54
CA PRO A 257 -15.07 18.41 -7.59
C PRO A 257 -14.33 19.56 -8.27
N ASP A 258 -15.06 20.34 -9.08
CA ASP A 258 -14.47 21.46 -9.81
C ASP A 258 -13.88 22.53 -8.90
N ASP A 259 -14.54 22.80 -7.77
CA ASP A 259 -14.14 23.75 -6.74
C ASP A 259 -13.29 23.13 -5.60
N LEU A 260 -12.75 21.92 -5.81
CA LEU A 260 -11.67 21.39 -4.96
C LEU A 260 -10.42 22.28 -5.08
N ALA A 261 -9.65 22.41 -4.00
CA ALA A 261 -8.44 23.23 -3.96
C ALA A 261 -7.50 22.94 -5.15
N PRO A 262 -7.04 23.96 -5.91
CA PRO A 262 -6.23 23.76 -7.12
C PRO A 262 -4.96 22.95 -6.90
N GLU A 263 -4.29 23.10 -5.75
CA GLU A 263 -3.14 22.25 -5.40
C GLU A 263 -3.50 20.76 -5.38
N LEU A 264 -4.63 20.36 -4.76
CA LEU A 264 -5.05 18.96 -4.71
C LEU A 264 -5.46 18.42 -6.09
N LYS A 265 -6.13 19.23 -6.92
CA LYS A 265 -6.44 18.85 -8.32
C LYS A 265 -5.16 18.61 -9.13
N THR A 266 -4.15 19.47 -8.94
CA THR A 266 -2.84 19.35 -9.61
C THR A 266 -2.08 18.09 -9.18
N LEU A 267 -2.16 17.71 -7.90
CA LEU A 267 -1.55 16.45 -7.42
C LEU A 267 -2.30 15.21 -7.95
N PHE A 268 -3.63 15.25 -8.05
CA PHE A 268 -4.38 14.14 -8.67
C PHE A 268 -4.05 13.98 -10.15
N GLU A 269 -3.94 15.08 -10.90
CA GLU A 269 -3.51 15.04 -12.31
C GLU A 269 -2.12 14.39 -12.43
N ARG A 270 -1.13 14.86 -11.66
CA ARG A 270 0.23 14.27 -11.64
C ARG A 270 0.29 12.80 -11.20
N ALA A 271 -0.68 12.34 -10.41
CA ALA A 271 -0.71 10.96 -9.92
C ALA A 271 -1.41 9.99 -10.88
N PHE A 272 -2.32 10.49 -11.73
CA PHE A 272 -3.26 9.65 -12.49
C PHE A 272 -3.35 9.95 -13.99
N HIS A 273 -2.84 11.09 -14.49
CA HIS A 273 -2.89 11.44 -15.91
C HIS A 273 -2.22 10.36 -16.78
N ASP A 274 -0.95 10.07 -16.48
CA ASP A 274 -0.19 8.95 -17.02
C ASP A 274 -0.03 7.87 -15.93
N PRO A 275 -0.66 6.69 -16.08
CA PRO A 275 -0.51 5.59 -15.13
C PRO A 275 0.90 4.99 -15.06
N PHE A 276 1.76 5.21 -16.06
CA PHE A 276 3.10 4.64 -16.16
C PHE A 276 4.22 5.59 -15.73
N GLU A 277 3.93 6.89 -15.59
CA GLU A 277 4.84 7.89 -15.03
C GLU A 277 5.32 7.48 -13.63
N THR A 278 6.57 7.81 -13.29
CA THR A 278 7.20 7.47 -12.00
C THR A 278 7.65 8.69 -11.23
N ASP A 279 8.54 9.51 -11.79
CA ASP A 279 9.16 10.64 -11.09
C ASP A 279 8.20 11.83 -10.92
N GLY A 280 7.23 11.99 -11.85
CA GLY A 280 6.16 12.97 -11.74
C GLY A 280 5.18 12.71 -10.61
N ARG A 281 5.04 11.45 -10.14
CA ARG A 281 4.08 11.05 -9.09
C ARG A 281 4.36 11.81 -7.77
N PRO A 282 3.36 12.47 -7.16
CA PRO A 282 3.56 13.23 -5.94
C PRO A 282 4.05 12.39 -4.76
N THR A 283 4.97 12.98 -3.99
CA THR A 283 5.48 12.45 -2.71
C THR A 283 4.42 12.48 -1.62
N ALA A 284 4.65 11.73 -0.54
CA ALA A 284 3.83 11.80 0.66
C ALA A 284 3.85 13.20 1.31
N SER A 285 4.94 13.96 1.16
CA SER A 285 5.02 15.34 1.67
C SER A 285 4.13 16.29 0.90
N GLU A 286 4.15 16.24 -0.44
CA GLU A 286 3.28 17.08 -1.27
C GLU A 286 1.80 16.85 -0.94
N TRP A 287 1.38 15.59 -0.76
CA TRP A 287 0.01 15.26 -0.33
C TRP A 287 -0.32 15.82 1.06
N ARG A 288 0.54 15.62 2.06
CA ARG A 288 0.37 16.18 3.41
C ARG A 288 0.22 17.70 3.37
N ASP A 289 1.09 18.36 2.63
CA ASP A 289 1.23 19.81 2.61
C ASP A 289 0.07 20.46 1.83
N ALA A 290 -0.37 19.84 0.73
CA ALA A 290 -1.59 20.24 0.02
C ALA A 290 -2.87 20.02 0.86
N LEU A 291 -2.98 18.91 1.62
CA LEU A 291 -4.11 18.71 2.54
C LEU A 291 -4.13 19.76 3.66
N LYS A 292 -2.98 20.06 4.27
CA LYS A 292 -2.86 21.11 5.29
C LYS A 292 -3.18 22.50 4.71
N SER A 293 -2.65 22.82 3.52
CA SER A 293 -2.93 24.07 2.80
C SER A 293 -4.42 24.24 2.47
N ALA A 294 -5.06 23.21 1.92
CA ALA A 294 -6.46 23.28 1.51
C ALA A 294 -7.42 23.38 2.70
N PHE A 295 -7.20 22.57 3.74
CA PHE A 295 -8.21 22.33 4.77
C PHE A 295 -7.91 22.95 6.14
N MET A 296 -6.68 23.36 6.46
CA MET A 296 -6.32 23.89 7.78
C MET A 296 -6.04 25.40 7.75
N THR A 297 -6.26 26.08 8.89
CA THR A 297 -5.79 27.44 9.11
C THR A 297 -4.26 27.50 9.04
N ALA A 298 -3.68 28.67 8.77
CA ALA A 298 -2.23 28.81 8.55
C ALA A 298 -1.38 28.46 9.79
N ASP A 299 -1.97 28.54 10.99
CA ASP A 299 -1.39 28.12 12.27
C ASP A 299 -1.63 26.63 12.59
N GLY A 300 -2.38 25.90 11.75
CA GLY A 300 -2.71 24.49 11.93
C GLY A 300 -3.70 24.19 13.07
N THR A 301 -4.34 25.20 13.69
CA THR A 301 -5.18 24.99 14.88
C THR A 301 -6.64 24.62 14.58
N ALA A 302 -7.14 24.95 13.38
CA ALA A 302 -8.54 24.74 13.01
C ALA A 302 -8.72 24.36 11.53
N TYR A 303 -9.89 23.84 11.18
CA TYR A 303 -10.27 23.53 9.80
C TYR A 303 -11.03 24.68 9.12
N ARG A 304 -10.74 24.90 7.84
CA ARG A 304 -11.43 25.85 6.95
C ARG A 304 -12.80 25.30 6.57
N LYS A 305 -13.84 25.76 7.28
CA LYS A 305 -15.25 25.33 7.06
C LYS A 305 -15.70 25.38 5.60
N ALA A 306 -15.29 26.39 4.84
CA ALA A 306 -15.64 26.51 3.42
C ALA A 306 -15.03 25.39 2.56
N ALA A 307 -13.77 25.00 2.81
CA ALA A 307 -13.10 23.90 2.10
C ALA A 307 -13.69 22.54 2.50
N LEU A 308 -13.98 22.32 3.79
CA LEU A 308 -14.70 21.13 4.25
C LEU A 308 -16.05 20.99 3.52
N ALA A 309 -16.80 22.09 3.40
CA ALA A 309 -18.10 22.11 2.75
C ALA A 309 -18.07 21.76 1.24
N VAL A 310 -16.92 21.85 0.55
CA VAL A 310 -16.77 21.34 -0.81
C VAL A 310 -16.83 19.82 -0.80
N VAL A 311 -16.01 19.20 0.06
CA VAL A 311 -15.90 17.76 0.18
C VAL A 311 -17.15 17.15 0.83
N ASP A 312 -17.80 17.83 1.80
CA ASP A 312 -19.08 17.41 2.38
C ASP A 312 -20.20 17.33 1.33
N ARG A 313 -20.31 18.33 0.44
CA ARG A 313 -21.29 18.33 -0.64
C ARG A 313 -21.06 17.18 -1.62
N HIS A 314 -19.81 16.90 -1.97
CA HIS A 314 -19.48 15.76 -2.81
C HIS A 314 -19.78 14.43 -2.12
N ALA A 315 -19.34 14.26 -0.86
CA ALA A 315 -19.60 13.08 -0.04
C ALA A 315 -21.10 12.77 0.09
N SER A 316 -21.93 13.80 0.20
CA SER A 316 -23.39 13.66 0.31
C SER A 316 -24.07 13.00 -0.91
N GLN A 317 -23.37 12.86 -2.04
CA GLN A 317 -23.84 12.16 -3.24
C GLN A 317 -23.73 10.63 -3.10
N PHE A 318 -22.81 10.13 -2.26
CA PHE A 318 -22.56 8.70 -2.03
C PHE A 318 -23.18 8.19 -0.72
N LEU A 319 -23.37 9.09 0.25
CA LEU A 319 -24.04 8.77 1.51
C LEU A 319 -25.54 8.68 1.29
N LEU A 320 -26.13 7.51 1.58
CA LEU A 320 -27.58 7.34 1.58
C LEU A 320 -28.22 8.41 2.47
N PRO A 321 -29.39 8.98 2.10
CA PRO A 321 -30.05 10.01 2.88
C PRO A 321 -30.44 9.44 4.23
N VAL A 322 -29.63 9.73 5.25
CA VAL A 322 -29.94 9.43 6.65
C VAL A 322 -31.26 10.13 6.95
N LYS A 323 -32.33 9.35 7.07
CA LYS A 323 -33.61 9.83 7.62
C LYS A 323 -33.28 10.34 9.01
N LYS A 324 -33.13 11.66 9.16
CA LYS A 324 -32.95 12.31 10.46
C LYS A 324 -34.09 11.84 11.33
N ALA A 325 -33.78 10.98 12.29
CA ALA A 325 -34.75 10.56 13.29
C ALA A 325 -35.26 11.83 13.95
N ALA A 326 -36.54 12.15 13.71
CA ALA A 326 -37.13 13.36 14.26
C ALA A 326 -36.99 13.27 15.78
N SER A 327 -36.19 14.17 16.37
CA SER A 327 -36.05 14.23 17.83
C SER A 327 -37.44 14.27 18.43
N PRO A 328 -37.77 13.41 19.42
CA PRO A 328 -39.09 13.40 20.02
C PRO A 328 -39.39 14.80 20.53
N ALA A 329 -40.38 15.47 19.92
CA ALA A 329 -40.76 16.82 20.31
C ALA A 329 -41.07 16.79 21.81
N ALA A 330 -40.35 17.61 22.58
CA ALA A 330 -40.50 17.66 24.03
C ALA A 330 -41.94 18.01 24.37
N LYS A 331 -42.74 16.99 24.73
CA LYS A 331 -44.12 17.19 25.18
C LYS A 331 -44.06 18.03 26.45
N LYS A 332 -44.43 19.31 26.32
CA LYS A 332 -44.72 20.18 27.47
C LYS A 332 -45.69 19.43 28.38
N ALA A 333 -45.27 19.19 29.62
CA ALA A 333 -46.11 18.57 30.63
C ALA A 333 -47.28 19.51 30.96
N GLY A 334 -48.43 19.29 30.33
CA GLY A 334 -49.69 19.89 30.74
C GLY A 334 -50.11 19.33 32.10
N ALA A 335 -50.53 20.20 33.01
CA ALA A 335 -50.97 19.80 34.34
C ALA A 335 -52.22 18.91 34.28
N SER A 336 -52.27 17.88 35.14
CA SER A 336 -53.53 17.27 35.57
C SER A 336 -53.43 16.82 37.03
N SER A 337 -54.51 17.07 37.76
CA SER A 337 -54.59 16.99 39.22
C SER A 337 -54.73 15.56 39.74
N ALA A 338 -53.99 15.20 40.80
CA ALA A 338 -54.22 13.97 41.56
C ALA A 338 -54.25 14.22 43.08
N LYS A 339 -55.20 13.52 43.72
CA LYS A 339 -55.77 13.76 45.05
C LYS A 339 -54.81 13.89 46.24
N LYS A 340 -55.18 14.82 47.13
CA LYS A 340 -54.78 15.02 48.52
C LYS A 340 -55.14 13.82 49.42
N ILE A 341 -54.16 13.19 50.07
CA ILE A 341 -54.34 12.29 51.24
C ILE A 341 -53.35 12.71 52.35
N VAL A 342 -53.63 12.31 53.59
CA VAL A 342 -53.26 12.98 54.86
C VAL A 342 -51.85 12.63 55.39
N SER A 343 -51.26 13.57 56.14
CA SER A 343 -49.96 13.49 56.82
C SER A 343 -49.93 12.56 58.05
N PRO A 344 -48.75 12.33 58.66
CA PRO A 344 -48.48 13.07 59.91
C PRO A 344 -47.06 13.70 60.01
N ARG A 345 -46.73 14.24 61.19
CA ARG A 345 -45.87 15.43 61.39
C ARG A 345 -44.84 15.25 62.51
N ALA A 346 -43.60 15.71 62.30
CA ALA A 346 -42.62 16.05 63.34
C ALA A 346 -41.54 16.99 62.73
N LYS A 347 -40.91 17.97 63.40
CA LYS A 347 -41.14 18.73 64.66
C LYS A 347 -40.58 20.16 64.45
N LYS A 348 -40.96 21.16 65.27
CA LYS A 348 -40.59 22.60 65.12
C LYS A 348 -39.58 23.11 66.17
N ALA A 349 -38.76 24.08 65.75
CA ALA A 349 -37.94 25.08 66.49
C ALA A 349 -37.48 26.15 65.45
N ALA A 350 -36.83 27.30 65.72
CA ALA A 350 -36.96 28.37 66.73
C ALA A 350 -36.61 29.75 66.04
N PRO A 351 -36.87 30.96 66.61
CA PRO A 351 -37.22 32.12 65.76
C PRO A 351 -36.41 33.44 65.87
N SER A 352 -36.42 34.23 64.76
CA SER A 352 -36.51 35.73 64.62
C SER A 352 -35.48 36.67 65.30
N PRO A 353 -35.42 38.02 65.04
CA PRO A 353 -36.31 38.96 64.26
C PRO A 353 -35.62 39.85 63.17
N ALA A 354 -36.28 40.31 62.08
CA ALA A 354 -37.03 41.59 61.82
C ALA A 354 -36.22 42.92 61.96
N LYS A 355 -36.31 43.99 61.11
CA LYS A 355 -37.47 44.71 60.50
C LYS A 355 -37.08 45.71 59.33
N LYS A 356 -38.01 45.92 58.37
CA LYS A 356 -38.51 47.20 57.73
C LYS A 356 -37.54 48.19 56.99
N THR A 357 -37.60 48.51 55.66
CA THR A 357 -38.61 49.19 54.75
C THR A 357 -38.67 50.75 54.84
N PRO A 358 -39.14 51.57 53.83
CA PRO A 358 -39.55 51.37 52.41
C PRO A 358 -39.01 52.48 51.38
N PRO A 359 -39.76 53.16 50.44
CA PRO A 359 -39.73 52.83 48.98
C PRO A 359 -39.74 53.98 47.90
N ALA A 360 -39.65 53.59 46.61
CA ALA A 360 -40.17 54.26 45.38
C ALA A 360 -39.52 55.60 44.92
N LYS A 361 -39.67 56.16 43.68
CA LYS A 361 -40.61 56.01 42.53
C LYS A 361 -39.91 56.19 41.14
N LYS A 362 -40.63 55.94 40.04
CA LYS A 362 -40.22 56.11 38.61
C LYS A 362 -40.23 57.58 38.12
N ALA A 363 -39.39 57.93 37.13
CA ALA A 363 -39.76 58.60 35.85
C ALA A 363 -38.54 58.95 34.95
N THR A 364 -38.67 58.75 33.62
CA THR A 364 -37.85 59.32 32.51
C THR A 364 -38.52 60.62 32.00
N PRO A 365 -37.89 61.54 31.19
CA PRO A 365 -37.18 61.26 29.92
C PRO A 365 -35.98 62.17 29.50
N SER A 366 -35.47 61.87 28.30
CA SER A 366 -34.47 62.53 27.41
C SER A 366 -34.27 64.07 27.43
N VAL A 367 -33.04 64.53 27.09
CA VAL A 367 -32.74 65.53 26.02
C VAL A 367 -31.21 65.66 25.74
N GLN A 368 -30.84 66.10 24.53
CA GLN A 368 -29.49 66.20 23.95
C GLN A 368 -28.60 67.33 24.53
N LYS A 369 -27.25 67.21 24.41
CA LYS A 369 -26.42 68.12 23.57
C LYS A 369 -24.93 67.73 23.43
N GLN A 370 -24.36 68.18 22.31
CA GLN A 370 -22.96 68.11 21.86
C GLN A 370 -22.15 69.31 22.42
N PRO A 371 -20.81 69.28 22.38
CA PRO A 371 -20.12 70.33 21.61
C PRO A 371 -18.87 69.88 20.80
N THR A 372 -18.47 70.78 19.91
CA THR A 372 -17.36 70.82 18.93
C THR A 372 -16.69 72.22 19.04
N PRO A 373 -15.68 72.66 18.23
CA PRO A 373 -14.50 72.03 17.59
C PRO A 373 -13.20 72.92 17.73
N ALA A 374 -12.27 72.86 16.74
CA ALA A 374 -11.07 73.72 16.44
C ALA A 374 -9.72 73.25 17.07
N ALA A 375 -8.50 73.42 16.51
CA ALA A 375 -7.91 73.90 15.22
C ALA A 375 -6.36 73.62 15.24
N ALA A 376 -5.48 73.73 14.21
CA ALA A 376 -5.50 73.73 12.73
C ALA A 376 -4.02 73.72 12.16
N SER A 377 -3.82 73.82 10.83
CA SER A 377 -2.56 74.10 10.05
C SER A 377 -1.50 72.99 9.87
N ALA A 378 -0.65 72.93 8.81
CA ALA A 378 -0.70 73.42 7.40
C ALA A 378 0.52 72.92 6.56
N ILE A 379 0.46 73.06 5.22
CA ILE A 379 1.56 73.06 4.19
C ILE A 379 2.08 71.69 3.63
N GLY A 380 2.23 71.61 2.28
CA GLY A 380 2.77 70.49 1.47
C GLY A 380 4.20 70.72 0.94
N PRO A 381 4.65 70.24 -0.26
CA PRO A 381 3.86 69.99 -1.49
C PRO A 381 4.15 68.70 -2.33
N GLN A 382 3.23 68.40 -3.26
CA GLN A 382 3.30 68.01 -4.70
C GLN A 382 4.63 67.57 -5.39
N ALA A 383 4.68 66.89 -6.57
CA ALA A 383 3.77 66.02 -7.38
C ALA A 383 4.47 65.54 -8.70
N THR A 384 3.75 64.78 -9.55
CA THR A 384 3.94 64.50 -11.01
C THR A 384 4.67 63.23 -11.51
N THR A 385 4.65 62.89 -12.82
CA THR A 385 3.63 62.08 -13.57
C THR A 385 4.27 61.41 -14.82
N LEU A 386 3.65 60.35 -15.40
CA LEU A 386 3.84 59.79 -16.77
C LEU A 386 5.23 59.12 -17.05
N GLN A 387 5.39 58.04 -17.84
CA GLN A 387 4.79 57.68 -19.14
C GLN A 387 5.06 56.20 -19.54
N LYS A 388 4.45 55.72 -20.64
CA LYS A 388 4.68 54.42 -21.32
C LYS A 388 5.48 54.67 -22.63
N PRO A 389 6.23 53.70 -23.17
CA PRO A 389 5.77 53.06 -24.42
C PRO A 389 6.19 51.57 -24.54
N GLY A 390 5.99 50.96 -25.71
CA GLY A 390 6.55 49.65 -26.07
C GLY A 390 6.58 49.45 -27.59
N ILE A 391 7.22 48.38 -28.06
CA ILE A 391 7.06 47.63 -29.35
C ILE A 391 8.25 46.62 -29.45
N ALA A 392 8.14 45.60 -30.31
CA ALA A 392 8.86 44.33 -30.24
C ALA A 392 9.97 44.12 -31.32
N VAL A 393 10.56 42.90 -31.32
CA VAL A 393 10.94 42.04 -32.48
C VAL A 393 12.38 41.44 -32.44
N SER A 394 12.44 40.11 -32.65
CA SER A 394 13.54 39.24 -33.15
C SER A 394 14.82 38.87 -32.37
N ALA A 395 14.85 37.59 -31.97
CA ALA A 395 15.75 36.52 -32.45
C ALA A 395 17.30 36.53 -32.26
N SER A 396 17.77 35.38 -31.74
CA SER A 396 18.93 34.56 -32.15
C SER A 396 20.28 34.58 -31.37
N SER A 397 20.80 33.35 -31.22
CA SER A 397 22.21 32.92 -31.09
C SER A 397 23.02 33.16 -29.79
N SER A 398 23.30 32.03 -29.10
CA SER A 398 24.59 31.56 -28.56
C SER A 398 25.63 32.54 -27.96
N ALA A 399 26.00 32.32 -26.70
CA ALA A 399 27.35 31.85 -26.29
C ALA A 399 27.54 31.85 -24.76
N GLY A 400 28.48 31.04 -24.27
CA GLY A 400 29.26 31.35 -23.05
C GLY A 400 28.67 30.94 -21.69
N VAL A 401 28.92 29.69 -21.28
CA VAL A 401 28.91 29.32 -19.85
C VAL A 401 30.26 29.70 -19.23
N PRO A 402 30.32 30.51 -18.16
CA PRO A 402 31.48 30.55 -17.27
C PRO A 402 31.30 29.53 -16.14
N ALA A 403 32.28 28.63 -15.99
CA ALA A 403 32.30 27.69 -14.87
C ALA A 403 32.60 28.42 -13.55
N SER A 404 31.73 28.24 -12.54
CA SER A 404 31.98 28.70 -11.16
C SER A 404 32.31 27.51 -10.27
N THR A 405 33.57 27.44 -9.84
CA THR A 405 34.05 26.47 -8.85
C THR A 405 33.55 26.85 -7.45
N SER A 406 32.68 26.05 -6.85
CA SER A 406 32.26 26.19 -5.45
C SER A 406 32.85 25.07 -4.59
N SER A 407 33.87 25.42 -3.80
CA SER A 407 34.37 24.55 -2.72
C SER A 407 33.33 24.43 -1.60
N PRO A 408 33.19 23.28 -0.93
CA PRO A 408 32.16 23.08 0.09
C PRO A 408 32.46 23.87 1.37
N LEU A 409 31.50 24.71 1.79
CA LEU A 409 31.55 25.39 3.08
C LEU A 409 31.38 24.37 4.22
N ARG A 410 32.34 24.41 5.16
CA ARG A 410 32.40 23.52 6.32
C ARG A 410 31.43 24.02 7.40
N VAL A 411 30.28 23.35 7.56
CA VAL A 411 29.31 23.66 8.62
C VAL A 411 29.81 23.11 9.96
N SER A 412 30.03 23.98 10.93
CA SER A 412 30.33 23.59 12.32
C SER A 412 29.07 23.13 13.06
N PRO A 413 29.15 22.13 13.96
CA PRO A 413 28.01 21.72 14.77
C PRO A 413 27.62 22.79 15.81
N PRO A 414 26.34 22.85 16.24
CA PRO A 414 25.89 23.79 17.26
C PRO A 414 26.43 23.42 18.65
N PRO A 415 26.57 24.41 19.57
CA PRO A 415 26.98 24.16 20.95
C PRO A 415 25.89 23.39 21.73
N PRO A 416 26.27 22.62 22.77
CA PRO A 416 25.31 21.91 23.61
C PRO A 416 24.44 22.88 24.43
N PRO A 417 23.18 22.52 24.75
CA PRO A 417 22.27 23.37 25.49
C PRO A 417 22.75 23.59 26.94
N ALA A 418 22.55 24.81 27.45
CA ALA A 418 22.91 25.19 28.81
C ALA A 418 22.09 24.41 29.86
N GLN A 419 22.75 23.99 30.94
CA GLN A 419 22.10 23.33 32.06
C GLN A 419 21.24 24.32 32.85
N ALA A 420 19.95 24.01 33.03
CA ALA A 420 19.09 24.75 33.95
C ALA A 420 19.41 24.39 35.42
N PRO A 421 19.29 25.32 36.39
CA PRO A 421 19.69 25.08 37.77
C PRO A 421 18.75 24.10 38.48
N ALA A 422 19.33 23.22 39.30
CA ALA A 422 18.60 22.21 40.05
C ALA A 422 17.77 22.84 41.19
N ILE A 423 16.45 22.65 41.16
CA ILE A 423 15.55 22.99 42.27
C ILE A 423 15.45 21.78 43.20
N SER A 424 16.06 21.89 44.38
CA SER A 424 15.97 20.90 45.46
C SER A 424 14.63 21.02 46.19
N MET A 425 13.86 19.93 46.26
CA MET A 425 12.68 19.78 47.10
C MET A 425 12.72 18.43 47.87
N PRO A 426 12.14 18.34 49.08
CA PRO A 426 12.68 17.47 50.12
C PRO A 426 12.11 16.04 50.18
N THR A 427 12.96 15.11 50.63
CA THR A 427 12.63 13.71 50.92
C THR A 427 11.74 13.57 52.15
N PRO A 428 10.58 12.88 52.08
CA PRO A 428 9.81 12.54 53.28
C PRO A 428 10.46 11.38 54.04
N ASN A 429 10.74 11.62 55.32
CA ASN A 429 11.42 10.70 56.23
C ASN A 429 10.38 9.91 57.03
N ILE A 430 10.24 8.59 56.80
CA ILE A 430 9.35 7.72 57.59
C ILE A 430 10.16 6.55 58.17
N ARG A 431 10.30 6.55 59.50
CA ARG A 431 11.10 5.56 60.24
C ARG A 431 10.22 4.75 61.22
N SER A 432 10.03 3.48 60.89
CA SER A 432 9.86 2.30 61.77
C SER A 432 8.78 2.25 62.88
N LYS A 433 8.05 1.13 62.93
CA LYS A 433 7.77 0.23 64.09
C LYS A 433 6.95 -0.97 63.55
N ALA A 434 7.49 -2.18 63.32
CA ALA A 434 8.02 -3.20 64.25
C ALA A 434 6.96 -4.03 65.01
N LYS A 435 6.83 -5.35 64.71
CA LYS A 435 6.97 -6.50 65.66
C LYS A 435 6.44 -7.87 65.13
N GLY A 436 7.18 -8.94 65.43
CA GLY A 436 6.73 -10.36 65.47
C GLY A 436 6.69 -11.12 64.13
N SER A 437 6.97 -12.43 64.05
CA SER A 437 7.50 -13.40 65.03
C SER A 437 8.18 -14.59 64.31
N ALA A 438 8.95 -15.40 65.05
CA ALA A 438 9.67 -16.60 64.57
C ALA A 438 8.69 -17.75 64.13
N TRP A 439 9.10 -18.86 63.48
CA TRP A 439 10.14 -19.80 63.94
C TRP A 439 10.62 -20.82 62.88
N LYS A 440 11.77 -21.40 63.19
CA LYS A 440 12.64 -22.39 62.51
C LYS A 440 11.98 -23.55 61.74
N THR A 441 12.70 -24.01 60.71
CA THR A 441 13.08 -25.43 60.56
C THR A 441 14.50 -25.53 59.97
N TRP A 442 15.20 -26.66 60.19
CA TRP A 442 16.66 -26.77 60.06
C TRP A 442 17.08 -28.00 59.23
N THR A 443 18.26 -27.90 58.59
CA THR A 443 19.17 -29.00 58.18
C THR A 443 18.81 -29.96 57.03
N PHE A 444 19.87 -30.58 56.48
CA PHE A 444 19.98 -31.39 55.25
C PHE A 444 19.83 -30.57 53.95
N ILE A 445 20.79 -30.53 53.01
CA ILE A 445 22.02 -31.32 52.79
C ILE A 445 23.19 -30.38 52.44
N ALA A 446 24.36 -30.59 53.07
CA ALA A 446 25.62 -29.95 52.71
C ALA A 446 26.69 -31.02 52.45
N SER A 447 26.67 -31.63 51.25
CA SER A 447 27.63 -32.67 50.83
C SER A 447 27.76 -32.79 49.31
N LEU A 448 28.22 -31.75 48.59
CA LEU A 448 28.82 -31.92 47.25
C LEU A 448 29.67 -30.71 46.77
N ALA A 449 30.57 -30.22 47.61
CA ALA A 449 31.51 -29.15 47.27
C ALA A 449 32.94 -29.53 47.70
N MET A 450 33.54 -30.53 47.04
CA MET A 450 34.93 -31.01 47.30
C MET A 450 35.52 -31.86 46.14
N LEU A 451 35.05 -31.72 44.89
CA LEU A 451 35.69 -32.35 43.72
C LEU A 451 35.43 -31.55 42.43
N MET A 452 36.36 -31.59 41.48
CA MET A 452 36.34 -30.93 40.16
C MET A 452 36.68 -29.42 40.10
N THR A 453 37.69 -29.00 40.87
CA THR A 453 38.56 -27.85 40.52
C THR A 453 40.03 -28.28 40.39
N ALA A 454 40.31 -29.11 39.37
CA ALA A 454 41.65 -29.42 38.90
C ALA A 454 41.60 -29.82 37.40
N ILE A 455 42.68 -29.54 36.66
CA ILE A 455 42.89 -29.63 35.18
C ILE A 455 42.75 -28.28 34.46
N ILE A 456 43.62 -27.32 34.82
CA ILE A 456 44.25 -26.36 33.89
C ILE A 456 45.71 -26.12 34.39
N ALA A 457 46.66 -26.13 33.45
CA ALA A 457 48.08 -25.70 33.53
C ALA A 457 49.17 -26.69 34.03
N VAL A 458 50.32 -26.64 33.31
CA VAL A 458 51.66 -27.25 33.54
C VAL A 458 51.70 -28.79 33.37
N ASN A 459 52.43 -29.37 32.39
CA ASN A 459 53.85 -29.15 32.09
C ASN A 459 54.26 -29.46 30.62
N GLU A 460 55.48 -29.05 30.22
CA GLU A 460 56.05 -29.13 28.86
C GLU A 460 57.02 -30.32 28.59
N SER A 461 57.47 -30.41 27.32
CA SER A 461 58.69 -31.09 26.80
C SER A 461 58.62 -32.61 26.54
N PHE A 462 58.82 -33.12 25.31
CA PHE A 462 60.05 -33.05 24.50
C PHE A 462 59.82 -33.36 22.99
N SER A 463 60.57 -32.69 22.08
CA SER A 463 61.11 -33.08 20.73
C SER A 463 60.30 -33.91 19.70
N SER A 464 60.47 -33.82 18.37
CA SER A 464 61.11 -32.85 17.44
C SER A 464 60.97 -33.34 15.97
N ASN A 465 60.59 -32.50 14.99
CA ASN A 465 61.33 -32.32 13.71
C ASN A 465 60.65 -31.44 12.63
N SER A 466 61.49 -30.54 12.13
CA SER A 466 61.46 -29.61 10.98
C SER A 466 60.80 -30.00 9.64
N HIS A 467 60.24 -29.01 8.93
CA HIS A 467 60.75 -28.38 7.67
C HIS A 467 59.76 -27.26 7.25
N SER A 468 60.07 -25.95 7.34
CA SER A 468 60.97 -25.12 6.49
C SER A 468 60.31 -24.59 5.20
N GLY A 469 60.08 -23.27 5.11
CA GLY A 469 59.60 -22.56 3.90
C GLY A 469 59.19 -21.12 4.19
N ALA A 470 60.12 -20.16 4.10
CA ALA A 470 59.93 -18.78 4.56
C ALA A 470 59.63 -17.77 3.44
N ALA A 471 58.95 -16.68 3.80
CA ALA A 471 58.79 -15.48 2.98
C ALA A 471 59.87 -14.43 3.31
N VAL A 472 60.23 -13.57 2.35
CA VAL A 472 61.13 -12.43 2.55
C VAL A 472 60.57 -11.18 1.87
N THR A 473 60.66 -10.05 2.56
CA THR A 473 60.25 -8.71 2.11
C THR A 473 61.45 -7.77 2.22
N SER A 474 61.79 -7.02 1.17
CA SER A 474 62.72 -5.88 1.29
C SER A 474 62.68 -4.89 0.10
N THR A 475 62.50 -3.61 0.45
CA THR A 475 63.03 -2.39 -0.21
C THR A 475 64.32 -1.95 0.54
N PRO A 476 65.16 -0.93 0.15
CA PRO A 476 64.85 0.25 -0.69
C PRO A 476 65.99 0.90 -1.56
N SER A 477 65.66 2.04 -2.19
CA SER A 477 66.49 3.26 -2.45
C SER A 477 67.64 3.36 -3.50
N SER A 478 67.34 4.14 -4.56
CA SER A 478 67.98 5.44 -4.96
C SER A 478 69.38 5.56 -5.63
N SER A 479 69.42 6.52 -6.61
CA SER A 479 70.56 7.22 -7.29
C SER A 479 70.86 6.78 -8.75
N LEU A 480 71.30 7.61 -9.72
CA LEU A 480 71.25 9.08 -9.98
C LEU A 480 71.65 9.37 -11.48
N THR A 481 71.01 10.36 -12.14
CA THR A 481 71.49 11.19 -13.30
C THR A 481 72.26 10.60 -14.51
N THR A 482 71.73 10.83 -15.73
CA THR A 482 72.40 11.61 -16.81
C THR A 482 71.38 12.18 -17.81
N GLU A 483 71.74 13.20 -18.60
CA GLU A 483 70.83 14.09 -19.36
C GLU A 483 70.70 13.78 -20.87
N HIS A 484 69.51 14.10 -21.45
CA HIS A 484 69.22 14.72 -22.78
C HIS A 484 69.92 14.28 -24.12
N PRO A 485 69.37 14.64 -25.32
CA PRO A 485 67.97 14.80 -25.74
C PRO A 485 67.65 14.25 -27.18
N TYR A 486 66.40 14.45 -27.65
CA TYR A 486 65.92 14.39 -29.05
C TYR A 486 65.97 13.09 -29.87
N ALA A 487 64.77 12.54 -30.17
CA ALA A 487 64.38 12.07 -31.53
C ALA A 487 62.85 11.96 -31.65
N THR A 488 62.22 12.84 -32.42
CA THR A 488 60.76 12.84 -32.62
C THR A 488 60.37 11.93 -33.79
N THR A 489 59.84 10.74 -33.51
CA THR A 489 59.27 9.85 -34.54
C THR A 489 57.75 9.82 -34.41
N LYS A 490 57.04 10.46 -35.35
CA LYS A 490 55.57 10.44 -35.41
C LYS A 490 55.07 9.07 -35.89
N THR A 491 54.70 8.19 -34.97
CA THR A 491 53.86 7.04 -35.29
C THR A 491 52.40 7.49 -35.35
N THR A 492 51.86 7.61 -36.56
CA THR A 492 50.44 7.92 -36.78
C THR A 492 49.57 6.73 -36.36
N VAL A 493 49.17 6.69 -35.09
CA VAL A 493 48.13 5.76 -34.63
C VAL A 493 46.80 6.28 -35.18
N VAL A 494 46.23 5.56 -36.13
CA VAL A 494 44.86 5.79 -36.59
C VAL A 494 43.91 5.40 -35.47
N ALA A 495 43.47 6.39 -34.70
CA ALA A 495 42.47 6.21 -33.67
C ALA A 495 41.10 5.99 -34.33
N THR A 496 40.69 4.72 -34.48
CA THR A 496 39.36 4.37 -34.96
C THR A 496 38.32 4.68 -33.88
N THR A 497 37.87 5.94 -33.82
CA THR A 497 36.78 6.38 -32.95
C THR A 497 35.43 5.79 -33.38
N ILE A 498 35.14 4.56 -32.96
CA ILE A 498 33.79 4.01 -32.98
C ILE A 498 33.09 4.39 -31.67
N THR A 499 32.66 5.65 -31.60
CA THR A 499 31.81 6.18 -30.52
C THR A 499 30.49 6.70 -31.07
N THR A 500 29.75 5.80 -31.73
CA THR A 500 28.30 5.94 -31.84
C THR A 500 27.66 5.54 -30.52
N ALA A 501 26.71 6.35 -30.02
CA ALA A 501 25.90 5.99 -28.88
C ALA A 501 25.13 4.67 -29.13
N PRO A 502 24.79 3.89 -28.10
CA PRO A 502 23.96 2.71 -28.29
C PRO A 502 22.59 3.10 -28.87
N VAL A 503 22.10 2.33 -29.85
CA VAL A 503 20.82 2.55 -30.55
C VAL A 503 19.61 2.34 -29.64
N ALA A 504 19.78 1.56 -28.56
CA ALA A 504 18.80 1.33 -27.51
C ALA A 504 19.51 1.12 -26.16
N SER A 505 18.80 1.37 -25.06
CA SER A 505 19.23 1.18 -23.68
C SER A 505 18.64 -0.09 -23.05
N VAL A 506 19.20 -0.54 -21.93
CA VAL A 506 18.60 -1.63 -21.14
C VAL A 506 17.24 -1.17 -20.61
N GLY A 507 16.21 -1.97 -20.88
CA GLY A 507 14.82 -1.66 -20.56
C GLY A 507 13.96 -1.31 -21.78
N ASP A 508 14.57 -0.77 -22.86
CA ASP A 508 13.88 -0.38 -24.10
C ASP A 508 13.29 -1.59 -24.82
N CYS A 509 12.22 -1.38 -25.58
CA CYS A 509 11.69 -2.38 -26.50
C CYS A 509 12.08 -2.08 -27.95
N VAL A 510 12.57 -3.10 -28.64
CA VAL A 510 13.22 -3.01 -29.96
C VAL A 510 12.70 -4.10 -30.89
N ALA A 511 12.69 -3.81 -32.20
CA ALA A 511 12.39 -4.81 -33.22
C ALA A 511 13.68 -5.18 -33.95
N VAL A 512 13.76 -6.42 -34.41
CA VAL A 512 14.86 -6.89 -35.26
C VAL A 512 14.37 -6.83 -36.71
N GLY A 513 15.08 -6.09 -37.56
CA GLY A 513 14.82 -6.05 -38.99
C GLY A 513 15.19 -7.37 -39.67
N ARG A 514 14.69 -7.61 -40.89
CA ARG A 514 15.04 -8.81 -41.68
C ARG A 514 16.52 -8.87 -42.10
N ASP A 515 17.24 -7.76 -41.94
CA ASP A 515 18.68 -7.62 -42.11
C ASP A 515 19.47 -7.90 -40.82
N GLY A 516 18.78 -8.23 -39.72
CA GLY A 516 19.36 -8.44 -38.40
C GLY A 516 19.69 -7.16 -37.64
N ALA A 517 19.36 -5.96 -38.16
CA ALA A 517 19.59 -4.70 -37.47
C ALA A 517 18.52 -4.42 -36.39
N LEU A 518 18.85 -3.62 -35.38
CA LEU A 518 17.82 -3.03 -34.52
C LEU A 518 17.08 -1.94 -35.28
N VAL A 519 15.76 -2.09 -35.39
CA VAL A 519 14.83 -1.01 -35.73
C VAL A 519 14.67 -0.11 -34.49
N GLU A 520 14.40 1.18 -34.70
CA GLU A 520 14.36 2.20 -33.64
C GLU A 520 13.55 1.77 -32.40
N PRO A 521 14.01 2.11 -31.19
CA PRO A 521 13.34 1.74 -29.95
C PRO A 521 11.94 2.34 -29.88
N GLY A 522 10.97 1.49 -29.57
CA GLY A 522 9.57 1.85 -29.38
C GLY A 522 9.11 1.61 -27.93
N THR A 523 7.89 2.05 -27.63
CA THR A 523 7.27 1.71 -26.34
C THR A 523 7.02 0.20 -26.27
N CYS A 524 7.20 -0.39 -25.08
CA CYS A 524 6.93 -1.83 -24.87
C CYS A 524 5.45 -2.21 -24.98
N ARG A 525 4.56 -1.22 -25.15
CA ARG A 525 3.10 -1.37 -25.07
C ARG A 525 2.49 -1.49 -26.47
N GLY A 526 2.29 -2.73 -26.92
CA GLY A 526 1.82 -3.06 -28.27
C GLY A 526 2.86 -2.86 -29.38
N GLY A 527 4.06 -2.42 -29.03
CA GLY A 527 5.14 -2.05 -29.93
C GLY A 527 6.07 -3.22 -30.26
N PRO A 528 7.40 -3.04 -30.16
CA PRO A 528 8.33 -4.05 -30.63
C PRO A 528 8.35 -5.36 -29.78
N PRO A 529 8.62 -6.51 -30.41
CA PRO A 529 8.45 -7.84 -29.80
C PRO A 529 9.63 -8.29 -28.92
N TYR A 530 10.61 -7.43 -28.67
CA TYR A 530 11.75 -7.71 -27.78
C TYR A 530 11.99 -6.57 -26.81
N ARG A 531 12.51 -6.92 -25.62
CA ARG A 531 13.06 -5.99 -24.63
C ARG A 531 14.56 -6.21 -24.48
N VAL A 532 15.33 -5.13 -24.43
CA VAL A 532 16.79 -5.17 -24.19
C VAL A 532 17.04 -5.45 -22.70
N VAL A 533 17.72 -6.55 -22.38
CA VAL A 533 18.09 -6.89 -20.98
C VAL A 533 19.56 -6.61 -20.66
N SER A 534 20.44 -6.65 -21.66
CA SER A 534 21.82 -6.20 -21.51
C SER A 534 22.42 -5.75 -22.84
N VAL A 535 23.42 -4.87 -22.77
CA VAL A 535 24.20 -4.38 -23.91
C VAL A 535 25.68 -4.58 -23.57
N VAL A 536 26.36 -5.44 -24.31
CA VAL A 536 27.74 -5.89 -24.03
C VAL A 536 28.65 -5.73 -25.25
N SER A 537 29.97 -5.87 -25.05
CA SER A 537 30.91 -5.93 -26.18
C SER A 537 30.65 -7.21 -27.01
N PRO A 538 30.81 -7.19 -28.34
CA PRO A 538 30.64 -8.38 -29.20
C PRO A 538 31.57 -9.57 -28.87
N THR A 539 32.60 -9.33 -28.05
CA THR A 539 33.49 -10.38 -27.50
C THR A 539 32.87 -11.20 -26.37
N TYR A 540 31.70 -10.80 -25.85
CA TYR A 540 30.96 -11.50 -24.81
C TYR A 540 29.75 -12.23 -25.41
N SER A 541 29.32 -13.31 -24.75
CA SER A 541 28.06 -13.99 -25.07
C SER A 541 26.94 -13.52 -24.14
N CYS A 542 25.70 -13.46 -24.66
CA CYS A 542 24.51 -13.42 -23.81
C CYS A 542 24.40 -14.70 -22.98
N ASP A 543 23.94 -14.59 -21.73
CA ASP A 543 24.01 -15.66 -20.71
C ASP A 543 23.21 -16.93 -21.04
N ASP A 544 22.20 -16.87 -21.93
CA ASP A 544 21.56 -18.05 -22.54
C ASP A 544 21.73 -18.05 -24.06
N SER A 545 22.03 -19.24 -24.60
CA SER A 545 21.90 -19.63 -26.01
C SER A 545 20.57 -19.26 -26.68
N ARG A 546 19.47 -19.16 -25.91
CA ARG A 546 18.09 -18.93 -26.38
C ARG A 546 17.58 -17.49 -26.20
N MET A 547 18.41 -16.58 -25.71
CA MET A 547 18.11 -15.15 -25.84
C MET A 547 18.16 -14.73 -27.31
N GLY A 548 17.34 -13.76 -27.70
CA GLY A 548 17.53 -13.05 -28.95
C GLY A 548 18.85 -12.27 -28.91
N ARG A 549 19.54 -12.19 -30.05
CA ARG A 549 20.89 -11.60 -30.15
C ARG A 549 20.97 -10.73 -31.39
N VAL A 550 21.29 -9.46 -31.21
CA VAL A 550 21.56 -8.54 -32.33
C VAL A 550 22.89 -7.84 -32.09
N THR A 551 23.75 -7.81 -33.10
CA THR A 551 24.98 -7.00 -33.07
C THR A 551 24.81 -5.80 -33.99
N THR A 552 24.77 -4.59 -33.43
CA THR A 552 24.69 -3.34 -34.21
C THR A 552 25.54 -2.26 -33.55
N GLY A 553 26.08 -1.32 -34.33
CA GLY A 553 26.93 -0.24 -33.82
C GLY A 553 28.16 -0.72 -33.01
N GLY A 554 28.68 -1.92 -33.30
CA GLY A 554 29.80 -2.52 -32.56
C GLY A 554 29.44 -3.01 -31.14
N ARG A 555 28.15 -3.21 -30.82
CA ARG A 555 27.67 -3.73 -29.53
C ARG A 555 26.75 -4.94 -29.75
N LEU A 556 26.80 -5.90 -28.83
CA LEU A 556 25.87 -7.02 -28.77
C LEU A 556 24.73 -6.67 -27.80
N TYR A 557 23.50 -6.79 -28.28
CA TYR A 557 22.27 -6.60 -27.53
C TYR A 557 21.67 -7.96 -27.21
N CYS A 558 21.48 -8.23 -25.93
CA CYS A 558 20.79 -9.42 -25.45
C CYS A 558 19.32 -9.09 -25.25
N LEU A 559 18.47 -9.83 -25.95
CA LEU A 559 17.06 -9.55 -26.10
C LEU A 559 16.22 -10.67 -25.48
N VAL A 560 15.15 -10.29 -24.79
CA VAL A 560 14.11 -11.22 -24.32
C VAL A 560 12.79 -10.92 -25.03
N PRO A 561 11.93 -11.92 -25.29
CA PRO A 561 10.67 -11.69 -26.00
C PRO A 561 9.70 -10.84 -25.16
N ASN A 562 9.30 -9.69 -25.69
CA ASN A 562 8.24 -8.82 -25.19
C ASN A 562 6.95 -9.15 -25.94
N ILE A 563 6.41 -10.35 -25.70
CA ILE A 563 5.29 -10.90 -26.45
C ILE A 563 3.99 -10.65 -25.69
N ILE A 564 3.05 -9.98 -26.35
CA ILE A 564 1.78 -9.54 -25.78
C ILE A 564 0.66 -10.52 -26.19
N PRO A 565 -0.15 -11.04 -25.24
CA PRO A 565 -1.33 -11.85 -25.54
C PRO A 565 -2.31 -11.17 -26.50
N TYR A 566 -3.00 -11.98 -27.29
CA TYR A 566 -3.97 -11.63 -28.34
C TYR A 566 -3.42 -10.86 -29.54
N GLN A 567 -2.15 -10.44 -29.53
CA GLN A 567 -1.49 -9.77 -30.64
C GLN A 567 -0.97 -10.78 -31.70
N CYS A 568 -0.83 -10.30 -32.93
CA CYS A 568 -0.45 -11.07 -34.11
C CYS A 568 1.05 -10.94 -34.40
N TYR A 569 1.70 -12.05 -34.73
CA TYR A 569 3.13 -12.10 -35.05
C TYR A 569 3.41 -13.06 -36.21
N SER A 570 4.59 -12.97 -36.82
CA SER A 570 5.10 -14.04 -37.69
C SER A 570 5.41 -15.32 -36.90
N THR A 571 5.23 -16.49 -37.50
CA THR A 571 5.76 -17.76 -36.98
C THR A 571 7.28 -17.63 -36.82
N PRO A 572 7.84 -17.85 -35.63
CA PRO A 572 9.25 -17.61 -35.40
C PRO A 572 10.12 -18.64 -36.13
N THR A 573 11.11 -18.16 -36.88
CA THR A 573 12.44 -18.78 -36.82
C THR A 573 13.02 -18.50 -35.42
N PRO A 574 14.01 -19.28 -34.91
CA PRO A 574 14.42 -19.25 -33.48
C PRO A 574 14.93 -17.92 -32.89
N SER A 575 14.89 -16.82 -33.64
CA SER A 575 15.39 -15.50 -33.26
C SER A 575 14.49 -14.32 -33.68
N GLU A 576 13.38 -14.52 -34.41
CA GLU A 576 12.61 -13.42 -35.03
C GLU A 576 11.08 -13.55 -34.89
N TRP A 577 10.54 -12.90 -33.87
CA TRP A 577 9.16 -12.45 -33.83
C TRP A 577 9.08 -11.10 -34.53
N LEU A 578 8.13 -10.94 -35.46
CA LEU A 578 7.79 -9.65 -36.07
C LEU A 578 6.34 -9.35 -35.76
N THR A 579 6.08 -8.20 -35.12
CA THR A 579 4.72 -7.73 -34.83
C THR A 579 3.96 -7.47 -36.13
N LEU A 580 2.80 -8.10 -36.31
CA LEU A 580 1.92 -7.91 -37.46
C LEU A 580 0.71 -7.07 -37.07
N LYS A 581 0.24 -6.22 -37.99
CA LYS A 581 -0.98 -5.41 -37.78
C LYS A 581 -2.25 -6.26 -37.68
N GLU A 582 -2.30 -7.35 -38.43
CA GLU A 582 -3.46 -8.24 -38.52
C GLU A 582 -3.03 -9.71 -38.60
N CYS A 583 -3.87 -10.60 -38.08
CA CYS A 583 -3.71 -12.05 -38.13
C CYS A 583 -4.37 -12.59 -39.41
N GLY A 584 -3.72 -13.53 -40.11
CA GLY A 584 -4.27 -14.17 -41.33
C GLY A 584 -3.34 -14.18 -42.54
N SER A 585 -2.16 -13.53 -42.47
CA SER A 585 -1.10 -13.76 -43.45
C SER A 585 -0.55 -15.20 -43.33
N PRO A 586 -0.11 -15.85 -44.44
CA PRO A 586 0.60 -17.13 -44.37
C PRO A 586 1.78 -17.06 -43.41
N GLY A 587 1.88 -18.01 -42.47
CA GLY A 587 2.91 -17.97 -41.43
C GLY A 587 2.70 -16.88 -40.38
N SER A 588 1.44 -16.48 -40.10
CA SER A 588 1.10 -15.68 -38.93
C SER A 588 0.52 -16.53 -37.79
N VAL A 589 0.82 -16.12 -36.56
CA VAL A 589 0.31 -16.69 -35.32
C VAL A 589 -0.34 -15.60 -34.48
N GLN A 590 -1.45 -15.94 -33.83
CA GLN A 590 -1.98 -15.15 -32.73
C GLN A 590 -1.41 -15.71 -31.43
N VAL A 591 -0.85 -14.86 -30.58
CA VAL A 591 -0.49 -15.28 -29.23
C VAL A 591 -1.78 -15.37 -28.41
N ILE A 592 -2.00 -16.50 -27.77
CA ILE A 592 -3.20 -16.78 -26.99
C ILE A 592 -2.93 -16.58 -25.50
N ASP A 593 -1.75 -16.98 -25.04
CA ASP A 593 -1.35 -16.90 -23.65
C ASP A 593 0.18 -16.74 -23.55
N VAL A 594 0.64 -16.13 -22.46
CA VAL A 594 2.05 -16.04 -22.09
C VAL A 594 2.16 -16.39 -20.62
N VAL A 595 2.59 -17.62 -20.35
CA VAL A 595 2.74 -18.15 -19.00
C VAL A 595 4.07 -17.66 -18.43
N PRO A 596 4.10 -16.72 -17.46
CA PRO A 596 5.34 -16.27 -16.85
C PRO A 596 5.93 -17.34 -15.91
N MET A 597 7.22 -17.22 -15.65
CA MET A 597 8.02 -18.04 -14.73
C MET A 597 8.05 -19.55 -15.04
N SER A 598 7.56 -20.00 -16.20
CA SER A 598 7.54 -21.42 -16.57
C SER A 598 7.91 -21.68 -18.03
N ASN A 599 8.70 -22.73 -18.24
CA ASN A 599 8.99 -23.31 -19.56
C ASN A 599 8.03 -24.48 -19.93
N ARG A 600 6.99 -24.73 -19.12
CA ARG A 600 5.99 -25.80 -19.31
C ARG A 600 4.77 -25.33 -20.10
N ASN A 601 4.53 -25.97 -21.24
CA ASN A 601 3.36 -25.72 -22.09
C ASN A 601 2.04 -26.29 -21.55
N ASP A 602 2.06 -27.24 -20.62
CA ASP A 602 0.83 -27.76 -20.01
C ASP A 602 0.16 -26.78 -19.03
N LEU A 603 0.83 -25.65 -18.74
CA LEU A 603 0.30 -24.50 -18.01
C LEU A 603 -0.36 -23.45 -18.93
N CYS A 604 -0.19 -23.55 -20.26
CA CYS A 604 -0.93 -22.71 -21.21
C CYS A 604 -2.43 -22.82 -20.93
N THR A 605 -3.15 -21.69 -20.90
CA THR A 605 -4.57 -21.61 -20.54
C THR A 605 -5.43 -22.49 -21.44
N LYS A 606 -5.78 -23.68 -20.95
CA LYS A 606 -6.56 -24.71 -21.66
C LYS A 606 -8.01 -24.31 -21.96
N THR A 607 -8.44 -23.14 -21.46
CA THR A 607 -9.72 -22.51 -21.81
C THR A 607 -9.72 -22.01 -23.26
N PHE A 608 -8.55 -21.75 -23.84
CA PHE A 608 -8.40 -21.33 -25.23
C PHE A 608 -7.73 -22.44 -26.06
N SER A 609 -8.17 -22.62 -27.31
CA SER A 609 -7.50 -23.51 -28.26
C SER A 609 -6.23 -22.86 -28.79
N TRP A 610 -5.10 -23.53 -28.58
CA TRP A 610 -3.77 -23.16 -29.07
C TRP A 610 -3.15 -24.37 -29.81
N ASP A 611 -2.34 -24.10 -30.83
CA ASP A 611 -1.78 -25.10 -31.74
C ASP A 611 -0.29 -25.35 -31.53
N SER A 612 0.44 -24.39 -30.94
CA SER A 612 1.89 -24.51 -30.65
C SER A 612 2.33 -23.67 -29.46
N SER A 613 3.50 -23.97 -28.90
CA SER A 613 4.06 -23.29 -27.71
C SER A 613 5.56 -23.07 -27.84
N TYR A 614 6.06 -21.90 -27.43
CA TYR A 614 7.48 -21.53 -27.45
C TYR A 614 7.96 -21.18 -26.03
N SER A 615 8.95 -21.91 -25.53
CA SER A 615 9.45 -21.76 -24.15
C SER A 615 10.82 -21.08 -24.09
N TYR A 616 10.91 -20.03 -23.28
CA TYR A 616 12.12 -19.27 -22.98
C TYR A 616 12.51 -19.51 -21.52
N ASN A 617 13.78 -19.25 -21.19
CA ASN A 617 14.33 -19.53 -19.86
C ASN A 617 14.82 -18.26 -19.17
N ILE A 618 15.03 -17.17 -19.92
CA ILE A 618 15.32 -15.84 -19.39
C ILE A 618 14.47 -14.80 -20.19
N PRO A 619 13.43 -14.20 -19.58
CA PRO A 619 12.75 -14.73 -18.40
C PRO A 619 12.23 -16.14 -18.69
N SER A 620 12.08 -16.97 -17.66
CA SER A 620 11.37 -18.25 -17.81
C SER A 620 9.93 -17.92 -18.20
N GLN A 621 9.49 -18.29 -19.41
CA GLN A 621 8.12 -18.06 -19.87
C GLN A 621 7.76 -18.98 -21.03
N THR A 622 6.47 -19.30 -21.18
CA THR A 622 5.96 -20.09 -22.32
C THR A 622 4.90 -19.29 -23.06
N VAL A 623 5.16 -18.99 -24.33
CA VAL A 623 4.27 -18.28 -25.25
C VAL A 623 3.44 -19.30 -26.01
N CYS A 624 2.13 -19.32 -25.80
CA CYS A 624 1.18 -20.26 -26.37
C CYS A 624 0.47 -19.59 -27.53
N VAL A 625 0.45 -20.20 -28.72
CA VAL A 625 -0.04 -19.55 -29.94
C VAL A 625 -1.06 -20.38 -30.69
N LYS A 626 -1.92 -19.69 -31.44
CA LYS A 626 -2.81 -20.25 -32.44
C LYS A 626 -2.27 -19.93 -33.83
N VAL A 627 -2.15 -20.96 -34.68
CA VAL A 627 -1.73 -20.83 -36.07
C VAL A 627 -2.96 -20.42 -36.87
N MET A 628 -2.89 -19.29 -37.57
CA MET A 628 -4.03 -18.82 -38.34
C MET A 628 -4.14 -19.66 -39.62
N PRO A 629 -5.27 -20.34 -39.87
CA PRO A 629 -5.44 -21.12 -41.09
C PRO A 629 -5.44 -20.19 -42.31
N LEU A 630 -4.85 -20.66 -43.42
CA LEU A 630 -4.92 -19.97 -44.70
C LEU A 630 -6.40 -19.75 -45.07
N SER A 631 -6.77 -18.50 -45.35
CA SER A 631 -8.15 -18.09 -45.62
C SER A 631 -8.66 -18.68 -46.94
N GLY A 632 -9.27 -19.87 -46.88
CA GLY A 632 -9.66 -20.61 -48.09
C GLY A 632 -10.58 -21.82 -47.94
N ALA A 633 -11.35 -21.95 -46.85
CA ALA A 633 -12.33 -23.03 -46.69
C ALA A 633 -13.65 -22.53 -46.08
N THR A 634 -14.69 -22.44 -46.90
CA THR A 634 -16.06 -22.07 -46.48
C THR A 634 -16.88 -23.33 -46.28
N THR A 635 -17.40 -23.54 -45.07
CA THR A 635 -18.36 -24.64 -44.79
C THR A 635 -19.68 -24.07 -44.29
N THR A 636 -20.72 -24.19 -45.11
CA THR A 636 -22.09 -23.77 -44.82
C THR A 636 -22.72 -24.67 -43.75
N MET A 637 -23.47 -24.10 -42.79
CA MET A 637 -24.37 -24.87 -41.92
C MET A 637 -25.80 -24.38 -41.99
N THR A 638 -26.72 -25.35 -42.09
CA THR A 638 -28.16 -25.18 -42.26
C THR A 638 -28.87 -25.17 -40.91
N ALA A 639 -29.90 -24.34 -40.74
CA ALA A 639 -30.77 -24.36 -39.56
C ALA A 639 -31.70 -25.59 -39.53
N PRO A 640 -32.27 -25.92 -38.36
CA PRO A 640 -33.75 -25.93 -38.33
C PRO A 640 -34.37 -25.31 -37.07
N VAL A 641 -35.67 -25.00 -37.19
CA VAL A 641 -36.55 -24.39 -36.18
C VAL A 641 -37.51 -25.45 -35.64
N THR A 642 -37.77 -25.48 -34.32
CA THR A 642 -39.14 -25.65 -33.77
C THR A 642 -39.20 -25.30 -32.29
N ALA A 643 -40.34 -24.77 -31.86
CA ALA A 643 -40.61 -24.42 -30.47
C ALA A 643 -41.88 -25.13 -29.96
N THR A 644 -41.88 -25.53 -28.69
CA THR A 644 -43.08 -25.98 -27.98
C THR A 644 -43.08 -25.47 -26.54
N LYS A 645 -44.21 -24.87 -26.13
CA LYS A 645 -44.46 -24.44 -24.75
C LYS A 645 -44.81 -25.63 -23.88
N ASN A 646 -44.11 -25.79 -22.75
CA ASN A 646 -44.64 -26.25 -21.46
C ASN A 646 -43.53 -26.03 -20.41
N ALA A 647 -43.88 -25.48 -19.23
CA ALA A 647 -42.91 -25.07 -18.23
C ALA A 647 -42.80 -26.09 -17.08
N PRO A 648 -41.67 -26.79 -16.90
CA PRO A 648 -41.29 -27.42 -15.65
C PRO A 648 -40.53 -26.44 -14.75
N SER A 649 -40.48 -26.71 -13.44
CA SER A 649 -39.63 -26.01 -12.47
C SER A 649 -38.16 -26.01 -12.91
N PRO A 650 -37.37 -24.95 -12.60
CA PRO A 650 -36.01 -24.80 -13.09
C PRO A 650 -35.12 -25.95 -12.61
N THR A 651 -34.82 -26.86 -13.53
CA THR A 651 -33.83 -27.93 -13.35
C THR A 651 -32.50 -27.36 -13.85
N PHE A 652 -31.57 -27.10 -12.93
CA PHE A 652 -30.25 -26.57 -13.30
C PHE A 652 -29.55 -27.52 -14.28
N PRO A 653 -29.05 -27.03 -15.43
CA PRO A 653 -28.25 -27.88 -16.31
C PRO A 653 -26.98 -28.32 -15.59
N SER A 654 -26.60 -29.59 -15.76
CA SER A 654 -25.40 -30.17 -15.14
C SER A 654 -24.14 -29.40 -15.55
N ALA A 655 -23.26 -29.14 -14.59
CA ALA A 655 -22.07 -28.28 -14.73
C ALA A 655 -21.17 -28.66 -15.93
N GLY A 656 -21.37 -27.96 -17.05
CA GLY A 656 -20.59 -28.11 -18.28
C GLY A 656 -19.92 -26.79 -18.67
N GLY A 657 -18.63 -26.67 -18.37
CA GLY A 657 -17.72 -25.74 -19.08
C GLY A 657 -17.96 -24.23 -18.98
N LEU A 658 -18.94 -23.75 -18.20
CA LEU A 658 -19.24 -22.32 -18.10
C LEU A 658 -18.01 -21.51 -17.65
N THR A 659 -17.78 -20.37 -18.31
CA THR A 659 -16.73 -19.39 -17.97
C THR A 659 -17.26 -17.97 -18.17
N GLU A 660 -16.66 -17.02 -17.47
CA GLU A 660 -17.02 -15.60 -17.57
C GLU A 660 -16.81 -15.08 -19.00
N GLY A 661 -17.75 -14.25 -19.48
CA GLY A 661 -17.75 -13.74 -20.86
C GLY A 661 -18.34 -14.67 -21.91
N MET A 662 -18.68 -15.93 -21.59
CA MET A 662 -19.44 -16.78 -22.52
C MET A 662 -20.85 -16.23 -22.75
N SER A 663 -21.31 -16.20 -24.00
CA SER A 663 -22.69 -15.83 -24.35
C SER A 663 -23.70 -16.78 -23.70
N CYS A 664 -24.85 -16.24 -23.32
CA CYS A 664 -25.96 -16.97 -22.70
C CYS A 664 -27.31 -16.40 -23.13
N ASP A 665 -28.41 -17.13 -22.88
CA ASP A 665 -29.78 -16.67 -23.11
C ASP A 665 -30.49 -16.44 -21.77
N PRO A 666 -30.71 -15.18 -21.31
CA PRO A 666 -31.33 -14.89 -20.02
C PRO A 666 -32.76 -15.46 -19.85
N ALA A 667 -33.44 -15.85 -20.93
CA ALA A 667 -34.75 -16.49 -20.87
C ALA A 667 -34.68 -18.00 -20.56
N ARG A 668 -33.48 -18.59 -20.62
CA ARG A 668 -33.22 -20.03 -20.43
C ARG A 668 -32.16 -20.30 -19.35
N ASP A 669 -31.15 -19.44 -19.32
CA ASP A 669 -29.97 -19.48 -18.50
C ASP A 669 -30.07 -18.38 -17.43
N GLY A 670 -30.64 -18.68 -16.26
CA GLY A 670 -30.67 -17.69 -15.16
C GLY A 670 -29.35 -17.66 -14.39
N ARG A 671 -29.09 -18.75 -13.67
CA ARG A 671 -27.90 -18.97 -12.85
C ARG A 671 -27.40 -20.39 -12.97
N SER A 672 -26.10 -20.56 -12.80
CA SER A 672 -25.47 -21.88 -12.72
C SER A 672 -24.18 -21.79 -11.91
N LYS A 673 -23.44 -22.89 -11.84
CA LYS A 673 -22.07 -22.92 -11.35
C LYS A 673 -21.10 -23.21 -12.48
N ASP A 674 -19.93 -22.60 -12.41
CA ASP A 674 -18.81 -22.97 -13.26
C ASP A 674 -18.24 -24.35 -12.87
N LYS A 675 -17.21 -24.79 -13.60
CA LYS A 675 -16.52 -26.06 -13.34
C LYS A 675 -15.74 -26.11 -12.01
N TYR A 676 -15.60 -24.98 -11.30
CA TYR A 676 -14.96 -24.85 -9.99
C TYR A 676 -15.97 -24.68 -8.84
N GLY A 677 -17.27 -24.59 -9.16
CA GLY A 677 -18.34 -24.41 -8.17
C GLY A 677 -18.64 -22.95 -7.82
N LEU A 678 -17.99 -21.98 -8.47
CA LEU A 678 -18.29 -20.56 -8.37
C LEU A 678 -19.65 -20.28 -9.02
N TRP A 679 -20.44 -19.41 -8.41
CA TRP A 679 -21.74 -19.05 -8.94
C TRP A 679 -21.60 -18.06 -10.11
N MET A 680 -22.35 -18.33 -11.17
CA MET A 680 -22.41 -17.52 -12.40
C MET A 680 -23.86 -17.07 -12.64
N LYS A 681 -24.04 -15.87 -13.18
CA LYS A 681 -25.34 -15.32 -13.60
C LYS A 681 -25.28 -14.87 -15.07
N CYS A 682 -26.28 -15.21 -15.86
CA CYS A 682 -26.42 -14.64 -17.19
C CYS A 682 -26.97 -13.21 -17.07
N THR A 683 -26.25 -12.22 -17.62
CA THR A 683 -26.64 -10.81 -17.47
C THR A 683 -26.63 -10.09 -18.81
N SER A 684 -27.75 -9.45 -19.14
CA SER A 684 -27.86 -8.51 -20.26
C SER A 684 -27.22 -7.18 -19.89
N ILE A 685 -26.11 -6.84 -20.54
CA ILE A 685 -25.47 -5.52 -20.42
C ILE A 685 -25.95 -4.67 -21.59
N SER A 686 -26.37 -3.42 -21.34
CA SER A 686 -26.89 -2.54 -22.39
C SER A 686 -25.88 -2.35 -23.51
N GLY A 687 -26.28 -2.65 -24.75
CA GLY A 687 -25.42 -2.58 -25.94
C GLY A 687 -24.64 -3.87 -26.28
N PHE A 688 -24.74 -4.93 -25.49
CA PHE A 688 -24.03 -6.19 -25.71
C PHE A 688 -24.96 -7.41 -25.69
N SER A 689 -24.54 -8.51 -26.32
CA SER A 689 -25.18 -9.81 -26.13
C SER A 689 -25.03 -10.26 -24.67
N PRO A 690 -26.03 -10.94 -24.08
CA PRO A 690 -25.93 -11.36 -22.68
C PRO A 690 -24.81 -12.37 -22.47
N ILE A 691 -24.09 -12.20 -21.36
CA ILE A 691 -22.94 -13.04 -21.00
C ILE A 691 -23.04 -13.57 -19.57
N TRP A 692 -22.41 -14.72 -19.34
CA TRP A 692 -22.15 -15.22 -18.00
C TRP A 692 -21.14 -14.31 -17.28
N ILE A 693 -21.53 -13.80 -16.11
CA ILE A 693 -20.65 -13.08 -15.19
C ILE A 693 -20.56 -13.82 -13.85
N SER A 694 -19.43 -13.68 -13.18
CA SER A 694 -19.24 -14.17 -11.81
C SER A 694 -20.14 -13.40 -10.84
N THR A 695 -20.72 -14.10 -9.87
CA THR A 695 -21.59 -13.51 -8.85
C THR A 695 -21.19 -14.00 -7.45
N PRO A 696 -21.38 -13.19 -6.38
CA PRO A 696 -21.25 -13.67 -5.01
C PRO A 696 -22.06 -14.94 -4.76
N THR A 697 -21.61 -15.73 -3.77
CA THR A 697 -22.23 -17.01 -3.43
C THR A 697 -23.73 -16.89 -3.24
N VAL A 698 -24.51 -17.67 -3.98
CA VAL A 698 -25.95 -17.78 -3.74
C VAL A 698 -26.18 -18.62 -2.49
N LEU A 699 -26.78 -17.99 -1.47
CA LEU A 699 -27.04 -18.57 -0.14
C LEU A 699 -28.42 -19.24 -0.06
N GLY A 700 -29.33 -18.94 -0.99
CA GLY A 700 -30.67 -19.52 -1.08
C GLY A 700 -31.65 -18.61 -1.81
N ASN A 701 -32.94 -18.89 -1.65
CA ASN A 701 -34.02 -18.02 -2.12
C ASN A 701 -34.56 -17.20 -0.95
N ALA A 702 -34.94 -15.94 -1.18
CA ALA A 702 -35.57 -15.08 -0.19
C ALA A 702 -36.54 -14.09 -0.86
N LYS A 703 -37.28 -13.32 -0.06
CA LYS A 703 -38.08 -12.18 -0.52
C LYS A 703 -37.53 -10.88 0.07
N PRO A 704 -37.70 -9.73 -0.61
CA PRO A 704 -37.42 -8.43 -0.01
C PRO A 704 -38.17 -8.26 1.32
N GLY A 705 -37.42 -7.95 2.38
CA GLY A 705 -37.92 -7.85 3.76
C GLY A 705 -37.73 -9.10 4.63
N ASP A 706 -37.40 -10.27 4.06
CA ASP A 706 -37.09 -11.46 4.86
C ASP A 706 -35.84 -11.25 5.71
N ALA A 707 -35.81 -11.80 6.92
CA ALA A 707 -34.68 -11.67 7.83
C ALA A 707 -33.40 -12.32 7.26
N CYS A 708 -32.26 -11.65 7.46
CA CYS A 708 -30.96 -12.06 6.95
C CYS A 708 -29.87 -11.81 8.01
N ARG A 709 -28.80 -12.61 7.98
CA ARG A 709 -27.66 -12.45 8.90
C ARG A 709 -26.68 -11.43 8.34
N ILE A 710 -26.40 -10.35 9.08
CA ILE A 710 -25.50 -9.27 8.63
C ILE A 710 -24.06 -9.78 8.38
N ASP A 711 -23.66 -10.90 8.99
CA ASP A 711 -22.34 -11.51 8.84
C ASP A 711 -22.23 -12.53 7.68
N GLN A 712 -23.30 -12.80 6.92
CA GLN A 712 -23.25 -13.74 5.81
C GLN A 712 -22.78 -13.07 4.51
N ILE A 713 -21.75 -13.63 3.87
CA ILE A 713 -21.20 -13.12 2.61
C ILE A 713 -21.83 -13.90 1.43
N GLY A 714 -22.70 -13.23 0.69
CA GLY A 714 -23.39 -13.79 -0.47
C GLY A 714 -24.69 -13.06 -0.80
N ILE A 715 -25.45 -13.61 -1.74
CA ILE A 715 -26.76 -13.10 -2.17
C ILE A 715 -27.84 -14.15 -1.98
N ALA A 716 -29.09 -13.71 -1.87
CA ALA A 716 -30.26 -14.57 -2.06
C ALA A 716 -30.91 -14.27 -3.42
N VAL A 717 -31.59 -15.25 -3.99
CA VAL A 717 -32.37 -15.07 -5.22
C VAL A 717 -33.79 -14.66 -4.86
N GLY A 718 -34.24 -13.53 -5.42
CA GLY A 718 -35.59 -13.04 -5.24
C GLY A 718 -36.63 -13.80 -6.08
N PRO A 719 -37.94 -13.56 -5.85
CA PRO A 719 -39.02 -14.25 -6.55
C PRO A 719 -39.10 -13.93 -8.06
N ASN A 720 -38.36 -12.94 -8.55
CA ASN A 720 -38.26 -12.51 -9.95
C ASN A 720 -36.82 -12.72 -10.52
N ASP A 721 -36.02 -13.58 -9.89
CA ASP A 721 -34.57 -13.78 -10.15
C ASP A 721 -33.68 -12.53 -9.95
N GLU A 722 -34.17 -11.56 -9.17
CA GLU A 722 -33.36 -10.43 -8.73
C GLU A 722 -32.31 -10.83 -7.68
N ASP A 723 -31.20 -10.11 -7.64
CA ASP A 723 -30.18 -10.28 -6.61
C ASP A 723 -30.61 -9.55 -5.33
N LEU A 724 -30.87 -10.32 -4.28
CA LEU A 724 -31.12 -9.79 -2.94
C LEU A 724 -29.83 -9.81 -2.13
N TYR A 725 -29.52 -8.67 -1.54
CA TYR A 725 -28.38 -8.46 -0.66
C TYR A 725 -28.88 -8.22 0.77
N CYS A 726 -28.08 -8.61 1.76
CA CYS A 726 -28.45 -8.49 3.17
C CYS A 726 -28.12 -7.07 3.68
N PHE A 727 -29.13 -6.24 3.89
CA PHE A 727 -28.98 -4.87 4.38
C PHE A 727 -29.69 -4.69 5.72
N GLY A 728 -28.96 -4.28 6.77
CA GLY A 728 -29.57 -3.97 8.08
C GLY A 728 -30.29 -5.14 8.76
N GLY A 729 -29.99 -6.39 8.37
CA GLY A 729 -30.66 -7.59 8.88
C GLY A 729 -31.89 -8.04 8.07
N THR A 730 -32.18 -7.41 6.93
CA THR A 730 -33.19 -7.89 5.96
C THR A 730 -32.67 -7.98 4.54
N TRP A 731 -33.18 -8.95 3.78
CA TRP A 731 -32.90 -9.07 2.35
C TRP A 731 -33.54 -7.91 1.58
N GLY A 732 -32.81 -7.30 0.65
CA GLY A 732 -33.31 -6.21 -0.18
C GLY A 732 -32.65 -6.20 -1.56
N ILE A 733 -33.38 -5.69 -2.55
CA ILE A 733 -32.82 -5.48 -3.90
C ILE A 733 -31.76 -4.39 -3.79
N ALA A 734 -30.57 -4.60 -4.36
CA ALA A 734 -29.58 -3.54 -4.44
C ALA A 734 -30.15 -2.33 -5.20
N PRO A 735 -29.91 -1.08 -4.74
CA PRO A 735 -30.14 0.09 -5.56
C PRO A 735 -29.37 -0.04 -6.88
N ARG A 736 -30.05 0.18 -8.00
CA ARG A 736 -29.41 0.25 -9.33
C ARG A 736 -28.62 1.54 -9.50
#